data_AF-A0A2C9LI45-F1
#
_entry.id   AF-A0A2C9LI45-F1
#
_cell.length_a   1.000
_cell.length_b   1.000
_cell.length_c   1.000
_cell.angle_alpha   90.00
_cell.angle_beta   90.00
_cell.angle_gamma   90.00
#
_symmetry.space_group_name_H-M   'P 1'
#
loop_
_entity.id
_entity.type
_entity.pdbx_description
1 polymer ?
#
loop_
_entity_poly.entity_id
_entity_poly.type
_entity_poly.pdbx_seq_one_letter_code
_entity_poly.pdbx_strand_id
1 'polypeptide(L)'
;MGDFVRIHPYQFVHVLDLNTNIVHLIEGPKTLMLQSHEKLVTGPLPMIVIPPGHYCIVNDPIRSYSPGSKCDLDLGQTKVKFHGRIKEIIEPKIIKSGQVIKLRATQDTEDSFGNFRVTGEEWLVKELGAYLPGVFEEVVSIEDVMTLTQDVGLHLKATQTLTDLTGKKRQAGEEWLLTSDVSTEYSTQVGVEVVQTIKKTVLKKGQYAVILNPIDKQGRPQYGQKELRVGHSSFFLHPGESLEDNKINSAYVLSEDDSIILQALENLDDVVDGKKLNRKTGDIWLIKGPLNYIPPVNVKIIKQRKTIPLSKNEGVYVQDKHNGKVRLVMGPCALLLKATEDLWQKELSDEVEQLLSNGGGLGSGDIRKLAYYEQSIDPSILKGRDKTRVVTYRCPSNTAVQIYDYKKKTARVIFGPDLVVLGPHENFNVLSLSAGKPKKENALKSLCLMLGPDFISDIIEVETSDHARLRLQLSFNNHFEVTFKTNFFFLRNPATVLKFDVNNLVVSSIDIQSIEPVDVKMRDSLSKSVQLAIEISTKSIEASASHEAKREEQIAKGQLERQILKTEKESEKERAKLYELRALASAVESTGQAKAEAQAQAEKLLIESHSQIEIARLKAEAAEIEHDALLSSQNLIRSQEIDFKKKQNSLYVSKEKAYAALEVRKFTEMVSALGAQTLAAMANAGPNNQLNLLQSLGLESVLLTDGNSPINLFTTAVGLIGQQSEQNC
;
A
#
# COMPACT_ATOMS: atom_id res chain seq x y z
N MET A 1 -21.80 -34.14 144.62
CA MET A 1 -22.96 -33.47 143.99
C MET A 1 -23.57 -34.47 143.03
N GLY A 2 -24.90 -34.57 142.96
CA GLY A 2 -25.57 -35.45 141.99
C GLY A 2 -25.98 -34.65 140.76
N ASP A 3 -25.68 -35.17 139.57
CA ASP A 3 -26.04 -34.54 138.30
C ASP A 3 -27.52 -34.80 137.97
N PHE A 4 -28.23 -33.75 137.56
CA PHE A 4 -29.61 -33.81 137.10
C PHE A 4 -29.71 -33.47 135.62
N VAL A 5 -30.50 -34.25 134.87
CA VAL A 5 -30.71 -34.07 133.43
C VAL A 5 -32.18 -33.71 133.20
N ARG A 6 -32.44 -32.55 132.59
CA ARG A 6 -33.79 -32.08 132.27
C ARG A 6 -34.12 -32.43 130.82
N ILE A 7 -35.12 -33.28 130.62
CA ILE A 7 -35.58 -33.76 129.31
C ILE A 7 -36.89 -33.03 128.99
N HIS A 8 -36.93 -32.28 127.88
CA HIS A 8 -38.13 -31.57 127.44
C HIS A 8 -39.10 -32.48 126.64
N PRO A 9 -40.36 -32.06 126.37
CA PRO A 9 -41.24 -32.80 125.47
C PRO A 9 -40.59 -33.02 124.10
N TYR A 10 -40.88 -34.16 123.47
CA TYR A 10 -40.26 -34.60 122.21
C TYR A 10 -38.72 -34.68 122.26
N GLN A 11 -38.13 -34.84 123.45
CA GLN A 11 -36.73 -35.21 123.63
C GLN A 11 -36.62 -36.56 124.34
N PHE A 12 -35.50 -37.25 124.10
CA PHE A 12 -35.13 -38.48 124.78
C PHE A 12 -33.66 -38.47 125.19
N VAL A 13 -33.33 -39.30 126.16
CA VAL A 13 -31.95 -39.60 126.59
C VAL A 13 -31.73 -41.11 126.66
N HIS A 14 -30.47 -41.51 126.56
CA HIS A 14 -30.02 -42.88 126.84
C HIS A 14 -29.23 -42.89 128.15
N VAL A 15 -29.61 -43.75 129.07
CA VAL A 15 -28.96 -43.93 130.38
C VAL A 15 -28.55 -45.39 130.52
N LEU A 16 -27.26 -45.61 130.75
CA LEU A 16 -26.67 -46.91 131.03
C LEU A 16 -26.71 -47.17 132.54
N ASP A 17 -27.38 -48.23 132.96
CA ASP A 17 -27.17 -48.81 134.29
C ASP A 17 -25.87 -49.61 134.27
N LEU A 18 -24.92 -49.25 135.13
CA LEU A 18 -23.60 -49.88 135.27
C LEU A 18 -23.65 -51.23 136.00
N ASN A 19 -24.74 -51.54 136.73
CA ASN A 19 -24.91 -52.82 137.41
C ASN A 19 -25.37 -53.91 136.43
N THR A 20 -26.37 -53.61 135.60
CA THR A 20 -26.91 -54.54 134.59
C THR A 20 -26.24 -54.42 133.22
N ASN A 21 -25.50 -53.32 132.99
CA ASN A 21 -24.93 -52.92 131.70
C ASN A 21 -25.99 -52.72 130.59
N ILE A 22 -27.24 -52.41 130.98
CA ILE A 22 -28.38 -52.18 130.08
C ILE A 22 -28.55 -50.68 129.84
N VAL A 23 -28.79 -50.28 128.58
CA VAL A 23 -29.10 -48.91 128.21
C VAL A 23 -30.60 -48.72 128.10
N HIS A 24 -31.16 -47.89 128.97
CA HIS A 24 -32.56 -47.49 128.94
C HIS A 24 -32.76 -46.21 128.13
N LEU A 25 -33.79 -46.18 127.29
CA LEU A 25 -34.29 -44.97 126.64
C LEU A 25 -35.32 -44.31 127.55
N ILE A 26 -35.12 -43.03 127.86
CA ILE A 26 -35.99 -42.25 128.73
C ILE A 26 -36.50 -41.02 127.96
N GLU A 27 -37.81 -40.99 127.75
CA GLU A 27 -38.53 -39.91 127.06
C GLU A 27 -38.87 -38.78 128.04
N GLY A 28 -38.88 -37.54 127.55
CA GLY A 28 -39.41 -36.38 128.28
C GLY A 28 -40.92 -36.18 128.10
N PRO A 29 -41.56 -35.30 128.90
CA PRO A 29 -40.94 -34.38 129.84
C PRO A 29 -40.65 -35.01 131.21
N LYS A 30 -39.37 -35.09 131.60
CA LYS A 30 -38.94 -35.61 132.90
C LYS A 30 -37.62 -34.97 133.32
N THR A 31 -37.50 -34.61 134.59
CA THR A 31 -36.19 -34.31 135.19
C THR A 31 -35.69 -35.58 135.83
N LEU A 32 -34.59 -36.13 135.31
CA LEU A 32 -33.95 -37.34 135.83
C LEU A 32 -32.81 -36.96 136.77
N MET A 33 -32.77 -37.54 137.97
CA MET A 33 -31.57 -37.54 138.82
C MET A 33 -30.87 -38.89 138.65
N LEU A 34 -29.66 -38.86 138.12
CA LEU A 34 -28.87 -40.07 137.89
C LEU A 34 -28.45 -40.68 139.24
N GLN A 35 -28.74 -41.97 139.42
CA GLN A 35 -28.25 -42.72 140.57
C GLN A 35 -26.74 -42.98 140.47
N SER A 36 -26.10 -43.37 141.57
CA SER A 36 -24.65 -43.63 141.62
C SER A 36 -24.16 -44.76 140.70
N HIS A 37 -25.08 -45.60 140.22
CA HIS A 37 -24.84 -46.68 139.26
C HIS A 37 -25.37 -46.35 137.85
N GLU A 38 -25.94 -45.17 137.61
CA GLU A 38 -26.45 -44.77 136.30
C GLU A 38 -25.51 -43.77 135.62
N LYS A 39 -25.32 -43.90 134.30
CA LYS A 39 -24.51 -42.98 133.49
C LYS A 39 -25.24 -42.57 132.22
N LEU A 40 -25.35 -41.26 132.00
CA LEU A 40 -25.87 -40.72 130.75
C LEU A 40 -24.94 -41.11 129.57
N VAL A 41 -25.49 -41.78 128.56
CA VAL A 41 -24.78 -42.19 127.34
C VAL A 41 -24.95 -41.15 126.25
N THR A 42 -26.17 -40.60 126.08
CA THR A 42 -26.48 -39.62 125.02
C THR A 42 -27.72 -38.83 125.37
N GLY A 43 -27.75 -37.55 125.00
CA GLY A 43 -28.92 -36.68 125.05
C GLY A 43 -28.83 -35.53 126.07
N PRO A 44 -29.87 -34.68 126.17
CA PRO A 44 -31.16 -34.80 125.46
C PRO A 44 -31.06 -34.55 123.94
N LEU A 45 -31.66 -35.45 123.15
CA LEU A 45 -31.81 -35.33 121.70
C LEU A 45 -33.29 -35.20 121.31
N PRO A 46 -33.64 -34.47 120.23
CA PRO A 46 -35.01 -34.38 119.74
C PRO A 46 -35.46 -35.68 119.04
N MET A 47 -36.74 -36.00 119.16
CA MET A 47 -37.41 -37.07 118.40
C MET A 47 -37.51 -36.69 116.91
N ILE A 48 -37.49 -37.71 116.04
CA ILE A 48 -37.68 -37.52 114.59
C ILE A 48 -39.19 -37.32 114.32
N VAL A 49 -39.54 -36.20 113.68
CA VAL A 49 -40.90 -35.91 113.23
C VAL A 49 -40.97 -36.07 111.72
N ILE A 50 -41.80 -37.00 111.24
CA ILE A 50 -42.03 -37.22 109.81
C ILE A 50 -43.25 -36.39 109.38
N PRO A 51 -43.14 -35.46 108.43
CA PRO A 51 -44.30 -34.69 107.94
C PRO A 51 -45.30 -35.59 107.19
N PRO A 52 -46.59 -35.21 107.09
CA PRO A 52 -47.56 -35.89 106.25
C PRO A 52 -47.06 -36.04 104.80
N GLY A 53 -47.34 -37.19 104.17
CA GLY A 53 -46.94 -37.47 102.79
C GLY A 53 -45.46 -37.82 102.58
N HIS A 54 -44.67 -37.94 103.65
CA HIS A 54 -43.27 -38.35 103.61
C HIS A 54 -43.06 -39.67 104.36
N TYR A 55 -41.99 -40.38 104.03
CA TYR A 55 -41.43 -41.43 104.88
C TYR A 55 -39.91 -41.22 105.02
N CYS A 56 -39.32 -41.82 106.06
CA CYS A 56 -37.88 -41.86 106.23
C CYS A 56 -37.40 -43.30 106.37
N ILE A 57 -36.18 -43.57 105.90
CA ILE A 57 -35.55 -44.88 106.03
C ILE A 57 -34.62 -44.85 107.25
N VAL A 58 -34.96 -45.66 108.26
CA VAL A 58 -34.18 -45.84 109.49
C VAL A 58 -33.22 -47.01 109.30
N ASN A 59 -31.91 -46.77 109.47
CA ASN A 59 -30.91 -47.84 109.50
C ASN A 59 -30.99 -48.60 110.84
N ASP A 60 -30.83 -49.93 110.78
CA ASP A 60 -30.90 -50.87 111.91
C ASP A 60 -32.18 -50.72 112.77
N PRO A 61 -33.39 -50.91 112.20
CA PRO A 61 -34.65 -50.77 112.91
C PRO A 61 -34.85 -51.83 114.00
N ILE A 62 -35.67 -51.50 115.01
CA ILE A 62 -36.03 -52.41 116.10
C ILE A 62 -36.76 -53.63 115.53
N ARG A 63 -36.27 -54.83 115.88
CA ARG A 63 -36.87 -56.10 115.48
C ARG A 63 -38.23 -56.28 116.17
N SER A 64 -39.26 -56.68 115.42
CA SER A 64 -40.63 -56.89 115.93
C SER A 64 -41.34 -55.62 116.45
N TYR A 65 -41.09 -54.46 115.84
CA TYR A 65 -41.83 -53.23 116.13
C TYR A 65 -43.34 -53.37 115.88
N SER A 66 -44.15 -52.96 116.86
CA SER A 66 -45.59 -52.70 116.69
C SER A 66 -45.94 -51.29 117.17
N PRO A 67 -46.72 -50.49 116.41
CA PRO A 67 -47.02 -49.12 116.75
C PRO A 67 -47.67 -48.97 118.15
N GLY A 68 -47.08 -48.13 119.00
CA GLY A 68 -47.57 -47.83 120.35
C GLY A 68 -47.14 -48.81 121.45
N SER A 69 -46.44 -49.91 121.11
CA SER A 69 -45.95 -50.89 122.09
C SER A 69 -44.53 -50.55 122.56
N LYS A 70 -44.29 -50.57 123.88
CA LYS A 70 -42.91 -50.65 124.39
C LYS A 70 -42.34 -52.04 124.12
N CYS A 71 -41.16 -52.08 123.52
CA CYS A 71 -40.45 -53.32 123.17
C CYS A 71 -39.24 -53.48 124.07
N ASP A 72 -39.28 -54.46 124.98
CA ASP A 72 -38.12 -54.86 125.77
C ASP A 72 -37.24 -55.84 124.96
N LEU A 73 -35.92 -55.77 125.14
CA LEU A 73 -34.94 -56.62 124.45
C LEU A 73 -34.34 -57.64 125.43
N ASP A 74 -34.15 -58.88 124.96
CA ASP A 74 -33.54 -59.94 125.78
C ASP A 74 -32.10 -59.63 126.20
N LEU A 75 -31.73 -60.01 127.43
CA LEU A 75 -30.37 -59.86 127.97
C LEU A 75 -29.35 -60.58 127.06
N GLY A 76 -28.44 -59.82 126.46
CA GLY A 76 -27.32 -60.34 125.67
C GLY A 76 -27.08 -59.62 124.33
N GLN A 77 -28.07 -58.88 123.80
CA GLN A 77 -27.89 -58.12 122.56
C GLN A 77 -27.04 -56.86 122.79
N THR A 78 -25.73 -56.94 122.52
CA THR A 78 -24.75 -55.88 122.86
C THR A 78 -24.57 -54.78 121.80
N LYS A 79 -25.36 -54.76 120.73
CA LYS A 79 -25.22 -53.78 119.63
C LYS A 79 -26.57 -53.33 119.05
N VAL A 80 -27.22 -52.37 119.71
CA VAL A 80 -28.15 -51.44 119.06
C VAL A 80 -27.72 -50.02 119.43
N LYS A 81 -27.26 -49.24 118.45
CA LYS A 81 -26.98 -47.81 118.65
C LYS A 81 -28.29 -47.05 118.48
N PHE A 82 -28.97 -46.74 119.57
CA PHE A 82 -30.28 -46.05 119.58
C PHE A 82 -30.28 -44.60 119.03
N HIS A 83 -29.24 -44.17 118.32
CA HIS A 83 -29.18 -42.90 117.58
C HIS A 83 -29.29 -43.16 116.06
N GLY A 84 -30.39 -43.79 115.62
CA GLY A 84 -30.61 -44.13 114.21
C GLY A 84 -30.40 -42.92 113.30
N ARG A 85 -29.37 -42.96 112.44
CA ARG A 85 -29.17 -41.95 111.41
C ARG A 85 -30.16 -42.24 110.28
N ILE A 86 -31.07 -41.29 110.04
CA ILE A 86 -31.92 -41.27 108.83
C ILE A 86 -30.99 -41.41 107.62
N LYS A 87 -31.26 -42.38 106.74
CA LYS A 87 -30.52 -42.51 105.48
C LYS A 87 -30.93 -41.39 104.53
N GLU A 88 -32.23 -41.22 104.34
CA GLU A 88 -32.84 -40.24 103.44
C GLU A 88 -34.30 -39.97 103.85
N ILE A 89 -34.83 -38.81 103.48
CA ILE A 89 -36.26 -38.49 103.47
C ILE A 89 -36.66 -38.40 102.01
N ILE A 90 -37.63 -39.20 101.58
CA ILE A 90 -38.00 -39.30 100.15
C ILE A 90 -39.24 -38.46 99.88
N GLU A 91 -39.13 -37.58 98.88
CA GLU A 91 -40.20 -36.72 98.38
C GLU A 91 -40.89 -37.34 97.15
N PRO A 92 -42.23 -37.20 97.01
CA PRO A 92 -42.94 -37.71 95.84
C PRO A 92 -42.54 -36.97 94.54
N LYS A 93 -42.44 -37.71 93.43
CA LYS A 93 -42.11 -37.19 92.10
C LYS A 93 -43.38 -36.90 91.30
N ILE A 94 -43.47 -35.70 90.74
CA ILE A 94 -44.65 -35.26 89.98
C ILE A 94 -44.48 -35.68 88.51
N ILE A 95 -45.35 -36.58 88.05
CA ILE A 95 -45.48 -37.00 86.65
C ILE A 95 -46.46 -36.05 85.95
N LYS A 96 -45.98 -35.31 84.94
CA LYS A 96 -46.80 -34.40 84.14
C LYS A 96 -47.41 -35.13 82.94
N SER A 97 -48.42 -34.51 82.32
CA SER A 97 -48.96 -34.99 81.04
C SER A 97 -47.85 -35.09 79.99
N GLY A 98 -47.75 -36.23 79.31
CA GLY A 98 -46.68 -36.52 78.37
C GLY A 98 -45.34 -36.93 79.01
N GLN A 99 -45.30 -37.30 80.29
CA GLN A 99 -44.11 -37.86 80.95
C GLN A 99 -44.38 -39.26 81.50
N VAL A 100 -43.34 -40.09 81.57
CA VAL A 100 -43.34 -41.39 82.23
C VAL A 100 -42.15 -41.48 83.19
N ILE A 101 -42.32 -42.11 84.35
CA ILE A 101 -41.22 -42.35 85.30
C ILE A 101 -40.70 -43.77 85.11
N LYS A 102 -39.38 -43.90 84.99
CA LYS A 102 -38.68 -45.18 84.91
C LYS A 102 -38.17 -45.56 86.30
N LEU A 103 -38.57 -46.74 86.76
CA LEU A 103 -38.25 -47.29 88.07
C LEU A 103 -37.39 -48.54 87.93
N ARG A 104 -36.60 -48.84 88.96
CA ARG A 104 -35.82 -50.06 89.10
C ARG A 104 -35.98 -50.66 90.48
N ALA A 105 -36.16 -51.98 90.57
CA ALA A 105 -36.22 -52.68 91.84
C ALA A 105 -34.81 -52.88 92.41
N THR A 106 -34.56 -52.40 93.63
CA THR A 106 -33.29 -52.62 94.34
C THR A 106 -33.24 -53.92 95.12
N GLN A 107 -34.41 -54.49 95.44
CA GLN A 107 -34.65 -55.81 96.01
C GLN A 107 -36.00 -56.33 95.48
N ASP A 108 -36.27 -57.62 95.65
CA ASP A 108 -37.57 -58.22 95.33
C ASP A 108 -38.68 -57.51 96.13
N THR A 109 -39.65 -56.92 95.42
CA THR A 109 -40.65 -56.03 96.02
C THR A 109 -41.96 -56.05 95.22
N GLU A 110 -43.06 -55.63 95.83
CA GLU A 110 -44.30 -55.33 95.11
C GLU A 110 -44.29 -53.85 94.72
N ASP A 111 -44.62 -53.53 93.46
CA ASP A 111 -44.74 -52.14 93.03
C ASP A 111 -46.03 -51.48 93.56
N SER A 112 -46.13 -50.16 93.38
CA SER A 112 -47.32 -49.38 93.79
C SER A 112 -48.66 -49.85 93.17
N PHE A 113 -48.64 -50.77 92.21
CA PHE A 113 -49.81 -51.37 91.56
C PHE A 113 -50.04 -52.84 91.94
N GLY A 114 -49.25 -53.39 92.86
CA GLY A 114 -49.35 -54.77 93.34
C GLY A 114 -48.74 -55.81 92.40
N ASN A 115 -47.89 -55.41 91.44
CA ASN A 115 -47.13 -56.36 90.64
C ASN A 115 -45.84 -56.72 91.36
N PHE A 116 -45.53 -58.01 91.46
CA PHE A 116 -44.25 -58.48 92.00
C PHE A 116 -43.11 -58.16 91.01
N ARG A 117 -42.06 -57.51 91.51
CA ARG A 117 -40.86 -57.09 90.78
C ARG A 117 -39.64 -57.81 91.33
N VAL A 118 -38.79 -58.32 90.46
CA VAL A 118 -37.52 -58.97 90.87
C VAL A 118 -36.37 -57.97 90.96
N THR A 119 -35.39 -58.26 91.81
CA THR A 119 -34.19 -57.43 92.00
C THR A 119 -33.51 -57.11 90.67
N GLY A 120 -33.38 -55.83 90.34
CA GLY A 120 -32.80 -55.30 89.10
C GLY A 120 -33.78 -55.12 87.93
N GLU A 121 -35.04 -55.52 88.06
CA GLU A 121 -36.07 -55.28 87.06
C GLU A 121 -36.34 -53.79 86.88
N GLU A 122 -36.51 -53.34 85.64
CA GLU A 122 -36.91 -51.97 85.30
C GLU A 122 -38.33 -51.93 84.73
N TRP A 123 -39.14 -50.95 85.13
CA TRP A 123 -40.48 -50.74 84.58
C TRP A 123 -40.81 -49.24 84.47
N LEU A 124 -41.97 -48.93 83.89
CA LEU A 124 -42.42 -47.57 83.59
C LEU A 124 -43.80 -47.34 84.19
N VAL A 125 -43.97 -46.23 84.91
CA VAL A 125 -45.27 -45.78 85.43
C VAL A 125 -45.74 -44.56 84.63
N LYS A 126 -47.01 -44.59 84.22
CA LYS A 126 -47.64 -43.61 83.31
C LYS A 126 -48.76 -42.79 83.95
N GLU A 127 -49.08 -43.04 85.22
CA GLU A 127 -50.19 -42.36 85.89
C GLU A 127 -49.83 -40.90 86.21
N LEU A 128 -50.76 -40.00 85.95
CA LEU A 128 -50.57 -38.56 86.15
C LEU A 128 -50.76 -38.20 87.62
N GLY A 129 -49.77 -37.54 88.24
CA GLY A 129 -49.85 -37.11 89.63
C GLY A 129 -48.54 -37.23 90.39
N ALA A 130 -48.64 -37.26 91.71
CA ALA A 130 -47.51 -37.42 92.61
C ALA A 130 -47.26 -38.91 92.88
N TYR A 131 -46.23 -39.48 92.26
CA TYR A 131 -45.77 -40.84 92.51
C TYR A 131 -44.79 -40.85 93.68
N LEU A 132 -45.08 -41.61 94.74
CA LEU A 132 -44.19 -41.77 95.89
C LEU A 132 -43.47 -43.13 95.77
N PRO A 133 -42.15 -43.17 95.49
CA PRO A 133 -41.43 -44.43 95.33
C PRO A 133 -41.44 -45.26 96.62
N GLY A 134 -41.65 -46.57 96.48
CA GLY A 134 -41.51 -47.53 97.57
C GLY A 134 -40.06 -47.63 98.09
N VAL A 135 -39.88 -48.22 99.27
CA VAL A 135 -38.55 -48.33 99.95
C VAL A 135 -37.49 -49.01 99.08
N PHE A 136 -37.90 -49.90 98.18
CA PHE A 136 -37.04 -50.64 97.27
C PHE A 136 -37.15 -50.18 95.81
N GLU A 137 -37.95 -49.17 95.50
CA GLU A 137 -38.09 -48.59 94.15
C GLU A 137 -37.10 -47.44 93.95
N GLU A 138 -36.15 -47.61 93.04
CA GLU A 138 -35.20 -46.57 92.64
C GLU A 138 -35.73 -45.82 91.41
N VAL A 139 -35.82 -44.49 91.48
CA VAL A 139 -36.15 -43.64 90.32
C VAL A 139 -34.93 -43.50 89.43
N VAL A 140 -34.97 -44.10 88.23
CA VAL A 140 -33.87 -44.06 87.25
C VAL A 140 -33.92 -42.78 86.42
N SER A 141 -35.09 -42.47 85.86
CA SER A 141 -35.30 -41.33 84.95
C SER A 141 -36.77 -40.90 84.92
N ILE A 142 -37.02 -39.65 84.53
CA ILE A 142 -38.33 -39.21 84.02
C ILE A 142 -38.12 -38.93 82.54
N GLU A 143 -38.88 -39.59 81.68
CA GLU A 143 -38.74 -39.57 80.23
C GLU A 143 -39.97 -38.95 79.58
N ASP A 144 -39.76 -38.06 78.62
CA ASP A 144 -40.84 -37.40 77.87
C ASP A 144 -41.35 -38.32 76.75
N VAL A 145 -42.67 -38.34 76.54
CA VAL A 145 -43.34 -39.07 75.46
C VAL A 145 -43.10 -38.33 74.14
N MET A 146 -42.53 -39.02 73.16
CA MET A 146 -42.22 -38.46 71.85
C MET A 146 -43.47 -38.43 70.95
N THR A 147 -43.81 -37.26 70.41
CA THR A 147 -44.88 -37.12 69.41
C THR A 147 -44.36 -37.46 68.01
N LEU A 148 -45.01 -38.41 67.34
CA LEU A 148 -44.73 -38.81 65.96
C LEU A 148 -45.60 -38.01 64.99
N THR A 149 -44.98 -37.45 63.94
CA THR A 149 -45.68 -36.73 62.86
C THR A 149 -45.53 -37.48 61.54
N GLN A 150 -46.38 -37.16 60.55
CA GLN A 150 -46.37 -37.86 59.25
C GLN A 150 -45.06 -37.74 58.46
N ASP A 151 -44.16 -36.82 58.85
CA ASP A 151 -42.84 -36.59 58.24
C ASP A 151 -41.68 -37.19 59.05
N VAL A 152 -41.96 -37.78 60.22
CA VAL A 152 -40.96 -38.24 61.18
C VAL A 152 -41.27 -39.66 61.64
N GLY A 153 -40.33 -40.57 61.42
CA GLY A 153 -40.33 -41.91 61.99
C GLY A 153 -39.19 -42.10 63.01
N LEU A 154 -39.37 -43.02 63.95
CA LEU A 154 -38.33 -43.40 64.91
C LEU A 154 -37.68 -44.72 64.49
N HIS A 155 -36.36 -44.75 64.44
CA HIS A 155 -35.58 -45.98 64.35
C HIS A 155 -35.42 -46.55 65.75
N LEU A 156 -36.05 -47.71 66.00
CA LEU A 156 -36.04 -48.42 67.27
C LEU A 156 -35.20 -49.70 67.16
N LYS A 157 -34.55 -50.08 68.25
CA LYS A 157 -33.74 -51.28 68.39
C LYS A 157 -34.08 -52.01 69.68
N ALA A 158 -34.28 -53.33 69.61
CA ALA A 158 -34.49 -54.14 70.80
C ALA A 158 -33.14 -54.45 71.47
N THR A 159 -32.96 -54.08 72.74
CA THR A 159 -31.80 -54.51 73.55
C THR A 159 -32.01 -55.89 74.16
N GLN A 160 -33.28 -56.29 74.36
CA GLN A 160 -33.70 -57.61 74.84
C GLN A 160 -34.92 -58.13 74.06
N THR A 161 -35.19 -59.44 74.12
CA THR A 161 -36.35 -60.04 73.46
C THR A 161 -37.65 -59.56 74.11
N LEU A 162 -38.51 -58.88 73.35
CA LEU A 162 -39.72 -58.22 73.85
C LEU A 162 -40.86 -58.26 72.82
N THR A 163 -42.04 -57.78 73.20
CA THR A 163 -43.16 -57.59 72.27
C THR A 163 -43.38 -56.10 72.03
N ASP A 164 -43.22 -55.67 70.78
CA ASP A 164 -43.36 -54.30 70.30
C ASP A 164 -44.82 -53.81 70.43
N LEU A 165 -45.05 -52.49 70.36
CA LEU A 165 -46.40 -51.88 70.39
C LEU A 165 -47.36 -52.45 69.35
N THR A 166 -46.82 -52.96 68.23
CA THR A 166 -47.55 -53.65 67.16
C THR A 166 -47.99 -55.08 67.49
N GLY A 167 -47.65 -55.60 68.69
CA GLY A 167 -47.86 -57.01 69.05
C GLY A 167 -46.84 -57.98 68.43
N LYS A 168 -45.87 -57.50 67.63
CA LYS A 168 -44.82 -58.33 67.04
C LYS A 168 -43.74 -58.63 68.07
N LYS A 169 -43.42 -59.92 68.25
CA LYS A 169 -42.23 -60.35 69.02
C LYS A 169 -40.96 -59.91 68.29
N ARG A 170 -40.07 -59.22 69.01
CA ARG A 170 -38.75 -58.76 68.56
C ARG A 170 -37.66 -59.54 69.29
N GLN A 171 -36.62 -59.93 68.58
CA GLN A 171 -35.41 -60.51 69.19
C GLN A 171 -34.41 -59.42 69.58
N ALA A 172 -33.56 -59.69 70.57
CA ALA A 172 -32.46 -58.80 70.93
C ALA A 172 -31.56 -58.51 69.70
N GLY A 173 -31.30 -57.24 69.44
CA GLY A 173 -30.56 -56.74 68.27
C GLY A 173 -31.42 -56.43 67.04
N GLU A 174 -32.72 -56.79 67.00
CA GLU A 174 -33.59 -56.43 65.88
C GLU A 174 -33.88 -54.92 65.84
N GLU A 175 -33.81 -54.36 64.63
CA GLU A 175 -34.04 -52.95 64.32
C GLU A 175 -35.33 -52.78 63.50
N TRP A 176 -36.13 -51.75 63.78
CA TRP A 176 -37.34 -51.42 63.01
C TRP A 176 -37.65 -49.92 62.98
N LEU A 177 -38.54 -49.56 62.06
CA LEU A 177 -39.10 -48.22 61.96
C LEU A 177 -40.48 -48.19 62.62
N LEU A 178 -40.73 -47.17 63.45
CA LEU A 178 -42.05 -46.79 63.94
C LEU A 178 -42.48 -45.47 63.26
N THR A 179 -43.68 -45.43 62.68
CA THR A 179 -44.27 -44.24 62.04
C THR A 179 -45.55 -43.81 62.74
N SER A 180 -46.02 -42.59 62.43
CA SER A 180 -47.30 -42.06 62.92
C SER A 180 -48.53 -42.92 62.58
N ASP A 181 -48.40 -43.84 61.63
CA ASP A 181 -49.47 -44.75 61.20
C ASP A 181 -49.75 -45.85 62.24
N VAL A 182 -48.80 -46.10 63.15
CA VAL A 182 -48.91 -47.09 64.23
C VAL A 182 -49.32 -46.43 65.55
N SER A 183 -48.64 -45.35 65.94
CA SER A 183 -49.07 -44.48 67.05
C SER A 183 -48.63 -43.03 66.82
N THR A 184 -49.42 -42.08 67.29
CA THR A 184 -49.09 -40.64 67.27
C THR A 184 -48.14 -40.24 68.41
N GLU A 185 -48.06 -41.07 69.44
CA GLU A 185 -47.24 -40.85 70.62
C GLU A 185 -46.48 -42.15 70.94
N TYR A 186 -45.19 -42.00 71.27
CA TYR A 186 -44.30 -43.10 71.63
C TYR A 186 -43.66 -42.82 72.99
N SER A 187 -44.01 -43.65 73.98
CA SER A 187 -43.19 -43.80 75.18
C SER A 187 -42.16 -44.89 74.91
N THR A 188 -40.90 -44.59 75.24
CA THR A 188 -39.81 -45.58 75.35
C THR A 188 -40.31 -46.81 76.11
N GLN A 189 -40.02 -48.00 75.61
CA GLN A 189 -40.31 -49.27 76.29
C GLN A 189 -39.03 -49.79 76.94
N VAL A 190 -39.14 -50.42 78.12
CA VAL A 190 -38.00 -51.10 78.74
C VAL A 190 -37.52 -52.22 77.81
N GLY A 191 -36.26 -52.16 77.41
CA GLY A 191 -35.70 -53.06 76.41
C GLY A 191 -35.68 -52.52 74.98
N VAL A 192 -36.13 -51.29 74.72
CA VAL A 192 -36.04 -50.62 73.42
C VAL A 192 -35.15 -49.39 73.51
N GLU A 193 -34.18 -49.30 72.60
CA GLU A 193 -33.32 -48.13 72.37
C GLU A 193 -33.80 -47.36 71.14
N VAL A 194 -33.81 -46.02 71.23
CA VAL A 194 -34.13 -45.13 70.12
C VAL A 194 -32.82 -44.74 69.43
N VAL A 195 -32.53 -45.34 68.27
CA VAL A 195 -31.24 -45.18 67.59
C VAL A 195 -31.15 -43.82 66.88
N GLN A 196 -32.19 -43.43 66.15
CA GLN A 196 -32.23 -42.16 65.40
C GLN A 196 -33.65 -41.76 64.97
N THR A 197 -33.82 -40.48 64.66
CA THR A 197 -35.05 -39.93 64.08
C THR A 197 -34.91 -39.83 62.56
N ILE A 198 -35.72 -40.59 61.82
CA ILE A 198 -35.69 -40.67 60.35
C ILE A 198 -36.72 -39.72 59.75
N LYS A 199 -36.28 -38.80 58.89
CA LYS A 199 -37.16 -37.91 58.12
C LYS A 199 -37.70 -38.62 56.88
N LYS A 200 -38.94 -38.34 56.53
CA LYS A 200 -39.58 -38.85 55.31
C LYS A 200 -38.86 -38.36 54.06
N THR A 201 -38.44 -39.29 53.22
CA THR A 201 -37.85 -39.00 51.90
C THR A 201 -38.99 -38.74 50.91
N VAL A 202 -39.00 -37.55 50.31
CA VAL A 202 -40.06 -37.12 49.38
C VAL A 202 -39.50 -36.98 47.97
N LEU A 203 -39.95 -37.85 47.06
CA LEU A 203 -39.67 -37.73 45.63
C LEU A 203 -40.69 -36.80 44.96
N LYS A 204 -40.21 -35.83 44.18
CA LYS A 204 -41.04 -34.95 43.36
C LYS A 204 -41.34 -35.59 42.00
N LYS A 205 -42.33 -35.06 41.28
CA LYS A 205 -42.62 -35.49 39.89
C LYS A 205 -41.37 -35.35 39.03
N GLY A 206 -40.95 -36.43 38.38
CA GLY A 206 -39.73 -36.47 37.58
C GLY A 206 -38.45 -36.72 38.37
N GLN A 207 -38.52 -37.12 39.64
CA GLN A 207 -37.37 -37.61 40.41
C GLN A 207 -37.46 -39.12 40.65
N TYR A 208 -36.30 -39.71 40.93
CA TYR A 208 -36.14 -41.11 41.30
C TYR A 208 -35.05 -41.26 42.37
N ALA A 209 -35.10 -42.37 43.10
CA ALA A 209 -34.09 -42.81 44.03
C ALA A 209 -33.73 -44.27 43.74
N VAL A 210 -32.45 -44.60 43.82
CA VAL A 210 -31.99 -45.99 43.88
C VAL A 210 -31.68 -46.29 45.34
N ILE A 211 -32.32 -47.32 45.88
CA ILE A 211 -32.18 -47.75 47.27
C ILE A 211 -31.32 -48.99 47.29
N LEU A 212 -30.27 -48.95 48.10
CA LEU A 212 -29.37 -50.06 48.37
C LEU A 212 -29.94 -50.89 49.52
N ASN A 213 -29.83 -52.21 49.41
CA ASN A 213 -30.30 -53.19 50.39
C ASN A 213 -31.80 -53.07 50.75
N PRO A 214 -32.72 -53.01 49.76
CA PRO A 214 -34.16 -52.86 50.00
C PRO A 214 -34.70 -53.95 50.93
N ILE A 215 -35.70 -53.62 51.73
CA ILE A 215 -36.31 -54.58 52.66
C ILE A 215 -37.36 -55.46 51.97
N ASP A 216 -37.32 -56.76 52.28
CA ASP A 216 -38.32 -57.72 51.82
C ASP A 216 -39.66 -57.64 52.57
N LYS A 217 -40.67 -58.39 52.10
CA LYS A 217 -42.00 -58.46 52.76
C LYS A 217 -41.97 -59.05 54.17
N GLN A 218 -40.84 -59.58 54.64
CA GLN A 218 -40.65 -60.22 55.94
C GLN A 218 -39.94 -59.27 56.92
N GLY A 219 -39.47 -58.11 56.45
CA GLY A 219 -38.78 -57.10 57.23
C GLY A 219 -37.25 -57.26 57.27
N ARG A 220 -36.64 -57.95 56.30
CA ARG A 220 -35.19 -58.21 56.24
C ARG A 220 -34.53 -57.44 55.08
N PRO A 221 -33.37 -56.81 55.29
CA PRO A 221 -32.63 -56.11 54.22
C PRO A 221 -31.98 -57.10 53.24
N GLN A 222 -32.16 -56.86 51.95
CA GLN A 222 -31.60 -57.68 50.88
C GLN A 222 -30.20 -57.18 50.47
N TYR A 223 -29.17 -57.53 51.24
CA TYR A 223 -27.80 -57.04 51.00
C TYR A 223 -27.32 -57.26 49.55
N GLY A 224 -26.85 -56.19 48.91
CA GLY A 224 -26.35 -56.18 47.53
C GLY A 224 -27.42 -56.00 46.45
N GLN A 225 -28.71 -56.14 46.78
CA GLN A 225 -29.81 -55.77 45.87
C GLN A 225 -29.98 -54.25 45.79
N LYS A 226 -30.59 -53.78 44.71
CA LYS A 226 -30.98 -52.37 44.53
C LYS A 226 -32.42 -52.26 44.04
N GLU A 227 -33.18 -51.35 44.63
CA GLU A 227 -34.56 -51.04 44.23
C GLU A 227 -34.62 -49.63 43.63
N LEU A 228 -35.28 -49.48 42.48
CA LEU A 228 -35.54 -48.17 41.87
C LEU A 228 -36.94 -47.69 42.28
N ARG A 229 -37.03 -46.65 43.12
CA ARG A 229 -38.30 -45.97 43.45
C ARG A 229 -38.44 -44.70 42.58
N VAL A 230 -39.57 -44.57 41.88
CA VAL A 230 -39.81 -43.53 40.86
C VAL A 230 -41.08 -42.74 41.14
N GLY A 231 -41.04 -41.43 40.89
CA GLY A 231 -42.24 -40.60 40.79
C GLY A 231 -42.63 -39.91 42.10
N HIS A 232 -43.88 -39.46 42.20
CA HIS A 232 -44.35 -38.74 43.38
C HIS A 232 -44.72 -39.69 44.52
N SER A 233 -43.71 -40.14 45.25
CA SER A 233 -43.85 -40.99 46.43
C SER A 233 -43.14 -40.35 47.63
N SER A 234 -43.77 -40.45 48.81
CA SER A 234 -43.10 -40.13 50.07
C SER A 234 -42.98 -41.41 50.90
N PHE A 235 -41.77 -41.74 51.32
CA PHE A 235 -41.47 -42.97 52.06
C PHE A 235 -40.38 -42.73 53.11
N PHE A 236 -40.32 -43.57 54.12
CA PHE A 236 -39.19 -43.62 55.03
C PHE A 236 -38.19 -44.66 54.53
N LEU A 237 -36.90 -44.41 54.77
CA LEU A 237 -35.88 -45.44 54.61
C LEU A 237 -35.94 -46.35 55.84
N HIS A 238 -36.06 -47.65 55.62
CA HIS A 238 -36.04 -48.61 56.72
C HIS A 238 -34.61 -48.87 57.24
N PRO A 239 -34.43 -49.39 58.47
CA PRO A 239 -33.11 -49.76 58.98
C PRO A 239 -32.37 -50.73 58.04
N GLY A 240 -31.18 -50.33 57.58
CA GLY A 240 -30.37 -51.07 56.60
C GLY A 240 -30.55 -50.62 55.15
N GLU A 241 -31.64 -49.90 54.81
CA GLU A 241 -31.78 -49.22 53.51
C GLU A 241 -30.92 -47.95 53.47
N SER A 242 -30.31 -47.65 52.33
CA SER A 242 -29.64 -46.37 52.08
C SER A 242 -29.85 -45.91 50.64
N LEU A 243 -29.73 -44.60 50.39
CA LEU A 243 -29.79 -44.05 49.05
C LEU A 243 -28.43 -44.21 48.36
N GLU A 244 -28.42 -44.63 47.10
CA GLU A 244 -27.23 -44.62 46.27
C GLU A 244 -26.67 -43.17 46.19
N ASP A 245 -25.36 -43.03 46.45
CA ASP A 245 -24.65 -41.75 46.62
C ASP A 245 -25.27 -40.74 47.61
N ASN A 246 -26.14 -41.21 48.52
CA ASN A 246 -26.95 -40.39 49.43
C ASN A 246 -27.77 -39.27 48.74
N LYS A 247 -28.22 -39.51 47.49
CA LYS A 247 -28.87 -38.49 46.66
C LYS A 247 -30.20 -38.95 46.05
N ILE A 248 -31.07 -37.96 45.82
CA ILE A 248 -32.25 -38.08 44.97
C ILE A 248 -31.86 -37.57 43.58
N ASN A 249 -32.09 -38.39 42.55
CA ASN A 249 -31.74 -38.07 41.17
C ASN A 249 -32.96 -37.52 40.42
N SER A 250 -32.72 -36.63 39.46
CA SER A 250 -33.75 -36.15 38.52
C SER A 250 -33.71 -37.00 37.25
N ALA A 251 -34.88 -37.27 36.68
CA ALA A 251 -35.01 -37.90 35.37
C ALA A 251 -34.28 -37.10 34.29
N TYR A 252 -33.70 -37.79 33.32
CA TYR A 252 -33.04 -37.18 32.19
C TYR A 252 -34.08 -36.72 31.17
N VAL A 253 -34.34 -35.42 31.16
CA VAL A 253 -35.18 -34.77 30.14
C VAL A 253 -34.39 -34.71 28.83
N LEU A 254 -34.82 -35.45 27.82
CA LEU A 254 -34.23 -35.41 26.48
C LEU A 254 -35.12 -34.64 25.53
N SER A 255 -34.57 -33.56 24.97
CA SER A 255 -35.16 -32.83 23.83
C SER A 255 -35.01 -33.63 22.53
N GLU A 256 -35.62 -33.18 21.43
CA GLU A 256 -35.50 -33.83 20.11
C GLU A 256 -34.04 -33.98 19.63
N ASP A 257 -33.18 -32.99 19.95
CA ASP A 257 -31.75 -33.01 19.64
C ASP A 257 -30.89 -33.77 20.66
N ASP A 258 -31.45 -34.17 21.80
CA ASP A 258 -30.70 -34.85 22.88
C ASP A 258 -30.79 -36.38 22.75
N SER A 259 -29.72 -37.04 23.17
CA SER A 259 -29.62 -38.50 23.19
C SER A 259 -28.69 -38.98 24.30
N ILE A 260 -28.89 -40.22 24.74
CA ILE A 260 -28.05 -40.87 25.74
C ILE A 260 -27.55 -42.20 25.20
N ILE A 261 -26.25 -42.44 25.40
CA ILE A 261 -25.64 -43.76 25.24
C ILE A 261 -25.71 -44.51 26.56
N LEU A 262 -26.24 -45.73 26.46
CA LEU A 262 -26.51 -46.65 27.55
C LEU A 262 -25.71 -47.93 27.37
N GLN A 263 -25.39 -48.57 28.50
CA GLN A 263 -24.73 -49.88 28.57
C GLN A 263 -25.52 -50.81 29.48
N ALA A 264 -25.75 -52.04 29.05
CA ALA A 264 -26.34 -53.08 29.89
C ALA A 264 -25.29 -53.60 30.88
N LEU A 265 -25.60 -53.57 32.18
CA LEU A 265 -24.79 -54.22 33.22
C LEU A 265 -25.15 -55.71 33.33
N GLU A 266 -26.43 -56.02 33.16
CA GLU A 266 -26.99 -57.37 33.19
C GLU A 266 -27.78 -57.64 31.90
N ASN A 267 -28.04 -58.91 31.59
CA ASN A 267 -28.94 -59.26 30.50
C ASN A 267 -30.36 -58.74 30.80
N LEU A 268 -30.94 -57.98 29.87
CA LEU A 268 -32.26 -57.37 30.06
C LEU A 268 -33.05 -57.32 28.74
N ASP A 269 -34.36 -57.58 28.84
CA ASP A 269 -35.29 -57.41 27.73
C ASP A 269 -35.76 -55.95 27.68
N ASP A 270 -35.17 -55.16 26.78
CA ASP A 270 -35.59 -53.78 26.55
C ASP A 270 -36.79 -53.72 25.59
N VAL A 271 -37.58 -52.65 25.64
CA VAL A 271 -38.72 -52.44 24.74
C VAL A 271 -38.52 -51.12 23.98
N VAL A 272 -38.01 -51.23 22.76
CA VAL A 272 -37.79 -50.08 21.87
C VAL A 272 -38.83 -50.13 20.75
N ASP A 273 -39.60 -49.05 20.59
CA ASP A 273 -40.67 -48.92 19.58
C ASP A 273 -41.65 -50.12 19.54
N GLY A 274 -41.99 -50.63 20.73
CA GLY A 274 -42.88 -51.79 20.91
C GLY A 274 -42.25 -53.15 20.61
N LYS A 275 -40.98 -53.22 20.20
CA LYS A 275 -40.25 -54.48 19.97
C LYS A 275 -39.43 -54.83 21.20
N LYS A 276 -39.63 -56.05 21.73
CA LYS A 276 -38.74 -56.63 22.73
C LYS A 276 -37.38 -56.93 22.09
N LEU A 277 -36.33 -56.36 22.66
CA LEU A 277 -34.94 -56.55 22.25
C LEU A 277 -34.15 -57.06 23.46
N ASN A 278 -33.75 -58.33 23.41
CA ASN A 278 -32.88 -58.92 24.43
C ASN A 278 -31.47 -58.32 24.29
N ARG A 279 -31.05 -57.56 25.30
CA ARG A 279 -29.72 -56.96 25.39
C ARG A 279 -28.86 -57.80 26.31
N LYS A 280 -27.63 -58.07 25.89
CA LYS A 280 -26.63 -58.79 26.68
C LYS A 280 -25.83 -57.84 27.56
N THR A 281 -25.30 -58.34 28.67
CA THR A 281 -24.28 -57.63 29.46
C THR A 281 -23.17 -57.08 28.57
N GLY A 282 -22.92 -55.78 28.68
CA GLY A 282 -21.92 -55.05 27.91
C GLY A 282 -22.44 -54.40 26.62
N ASP A 283 -23.63 -54.76 26.13
CA ASP A 283 -24.21 -54.15 24.92
C ASP A 283 -24.39 -52.64 25.08
N ILE A 284 -24.10 -51.88 24.01
CA ILE A 284 -24.16 -50.42 23.99
C ILE A 284 -25.18 -49.95 22.95
N TRP A 285 -26.07 -49.04 23.33
CA TRP A 285 -27.07 -48.46 22.43
C TRP A 285 -27.30 -46.97 22.71
N LEU A 286 -28.08 -46.33 21.84
CA LEU A 286 -28.43 -44.92 21.94
C LEU A 286 -29.96 -44.76 21.96
N ILE A 287 -30.46 -44.01 22.94
CA ILE A 287 -31.85 -43.54 23.00
C ILE A 287 -31.86 -42.06 22.60
N LYS A 288 -32.90 -41.66 21.86
CA LYS A 288 -33.14 -40.28 21.41
C LYS A 288 -34.34 -39.70 22.15
N GLY A 289 -34.39 -38.37 22.33
CA GLY A 289 -35.62 -37.70 22.70
C GLY A 289 -36.63 -37.59 21.54
N PRO A 290 -37.79 -36.95 21.76
CA PRO A 290 -38.18 -36.26 22.99
C PRO A 290 -38.80 -37.21 24.02
N LEU A 291 -38.12 -37.45 25.16
CA LEU A 291 -38.64 -38.28 26.26
C LEU A 291 -37.96 -38.00 27.61
N ASN A 292 -38.62 -38.35 28.70
CA ASN A 292 -38.04 -38.34 30.05
C ASN A 292 -37.50 -39.74 30.38
N TYR A 293 -36.17 -39.90 30.40
CA TYR A 293 -35.52 -41.18 30.67
C TYR A 293 -35.13 -41.32 32.15
N ILE A 294 -35.46 -42.46 32.75
CA ILE A 294 -34.97 -42.86 34.07
C ILE A 294 -34.23 -44.18 33.86
N PRO A 295 -32.92 -44.27 34.17
CA PRO A 295 -32.17 -45.51 33.99
C PRO A 295 -32.68 -46.58 34.96
N PRO A 296 -33.05 -47.79 34.49
CA PRO A 296 -33.25 -48.94 35.36
C PRO A 296 -31.90 -49.37 35.97
N VAL A 297 -31.96 -50.04 37.12
CA VAL A 297 -30.80 -50.52 37.90
C VAL A 297 -29.75 -51.23 37.02
N ASN A 298 -30.21 -52.01 36.05
CA ASN A 298 -29.39 -52.87 35.19
C ASN A 298 -28.73 -52.11 34.02
N VAL A 299 -28.86 -50.78 33.96
CA VAL A 299 -28.36 -49.95 32.85
C VAL A 299 -27.51 -48.80 33.36
N LYS A 300 -26.30 -48.68 32.82
CA LYS A 300 -25.38 -47.57 33.07
C LYS A 300 -25.42 -46.55 31.93
N ILE A 301 -25.47 -45.27 32.27
CA ILE A 301 -25.30 -44.17 31.32
C ILE A 301 -23.81 -43.99 31.03
N ILE A 302 -23.40 -44.06 29.77
CA ILE A 302 -22.02 -43.82 29.34
C ILE A 302 -21.79 -42.33 29.01
N LYS A 303 -22.64 -41.76 28.14
CA LYS A 303 -22.40 -40.45 27.53
C LYS A 303 -23.70 -39.82 27.05
N GLN A 304 -23.95 -38.57 27.45
CA GLN A 304 -24.96 -37.72 26.81
C GLN A 304 -24.40 -37.15 25.50
N ARG A 305 -25.25 -37.01 24.48
CA ARG A 305 -24.91 -36.49 23.16
C ARG A 305 -26.00 -35.58 22.66
N LYS A 306 -25.59 -34.51 21.97
CA LYS A 306 -26.47 -33.65 21.20
C LYS A 306 -26.25 -33.88 19.71
N THR A 307 -27.28 -33.66 18.91
CA THR A 307 -27.19 -33.56 17.45
C THR A 307 -26.26 -32.40 17.06
N ILE A 308 -25.38 -32.62 16.09
CA ILE A 308 -24.42 -31.64 15.60
C ILE A 308 -24.99 -30.98 14.33
N PRO A 309 -25.37 -29.70 14.35
CA PRO A 309 -25.79 -29.00 13.13
C PRO A 309 -24.58 -28.76 12.23
N LEU A 310 -24.69 -29.16 10.96
CA LEU A 310 -23.67 -28.94 9.93
C LEU A 310 -24.26 -28.09 8.80
N SER A 311 -23.61 -26.97 8.49
CA SER A 311 -23.94 -26.08 7.36
C SER A 311 -23.47 -26.62 6.02
N LYS A 312 -23.89 -26.00 4.90
CA LYS A 312 -23.62 -26.45 3.51
C LYS A 312 -22.15 -26.66 3.14
N ASN A 313 -21.21 -25.97 3.81
CA ASN A 313 -19.76 -26.10 3.61
C ASN A 313 -19.00 -26.59 4.86
N GLU A 314 -19.73 -27.05 5.89
CA GLU A 314 -19.16 -27.59 7.12
C GLU A 314 -19.25 -29.12 7.14
N GLY A 315 -18.38 -29.75 7.92
CA GLY A 315 -18.43 -31.17 8.16
C GLY A 315 -17.62 -31.58 9.39
N VAL A 316 -17.77 -32.84 9.78
CA VAL A 316 -16.95 -33.49 10.83
C VAL A 316 -16.45 -34.85 10.35
N TYR A 317 -15.33 -35.29 10.93
CA TYR A 317 -14.86 -36.65 10.77
C TYR A 317 -15.48 -37.56 11.84
N VAL A 318 -15.99 -38.71 11.40
CA VAL A 318 -16.64 -39.70 12.27
C VAL A 318 -15.88 -41.01 12.17
N GLN A 319 -15.49 -41.59 13.31
CA GLN A 319 -14.92 -42.92 13.40
C GLN A 319 -15.88 -43.88 14.08
N ASP A 320 -16.16 -45.01 13.43
CA ASP A 320 -16.84 -46.14 14.05
C ASP A 320 -15.83 -46.96 14.89
N LYS A 321 -16.06 -47.06 16.19
CA LYS A 321 -15.17 -47.76 17.14
C LYS A 321 -15.13 -49.27 16.94
N HIS A 322 -16.13 -49.87 16.29
CA HIS A 322 -16.17 -51.31 16.12
C HIS A 322 -15.22 -51.81 15.01
N ASN A 323 -15.08 -51.06 13.92
CA ASN A 323 -14.27 -51.43 12.75
C ASN A 323 -13.14 -50.42 12.44
N GLY A 324 -13.00 -49.37 13.24
CA GLY A 324 -12.00 -48.31 13.08
C GLY A 324 -12.20 -47.41 11.85
N LYS A 325 -13.26 -47.59 11.06
CA LYS A 325 -13.49 -46.90 9.79
C LYS A 325 -13.82 -45.43 10.04
N VAL A 326 -12.94 -44.55 9.58
CA VAL A 326 -13.17 -43.11 9.56
C VAL A 326 -13.89 -42.72 8.27
N ARG A 327 -14.90 -41.86 8.37
CA ARG A 327 -15.65 -41.28 7.26
C ARG A 327 -15.83 -39.77 7.41
N LEU A 328 -15.91 -39.10 6.28
CA LEU A 328 -16.29 -37.69 6.17
C LEU A 328 -17.82 -37.56 6.20
N VAL A 329 -18.35 -36.56 6.91
CA VAL A 329 -19.76 -36.16 6.82
C VAL A 329 -19.83 -34.65 6.61
N MET A 330 -20.45 -34.24 5.50
CA MET A 330 -20.69 -32.83 5.16
C MET A 330 -22.16 -32.47 5.40
N GLY A 331 -22.43 -31.20 5.68
CA GLY A 331 -23.78 -30.65 5.68
C GLY A 331 -24.34 -30.36 4.27
N PRO A 332 -25.54 -29.76 4.15
CA PRO A 332 -26.38 -29.32 5.25
C PRO A 332 -27.16 -30.48 5.89
N CYS A 333 -26.87 -30.82 7.15
CA CYS A 333 -27.62 -31.85 7.88
C CYS A 333 -27.45 -31.72 9.41
N ALA A 334 -28.42 -32.26 10.16
CA ALA A 334 -28.31 -32.42 11.60
C ALA A 334 -27.75 -33.81 11.91
N LEU A 335 -26.45 -33.91 12.21
CA LEU A 335 -25.76 -35.18 12.39
C LEU A 335 -25.87 -35.68 13.82
N LEU A 336 -26.57 -36.80 14.01
CA LEU A 336 -26.58 -37.54 15.26
C LEU A 336 -25.71 -38.80 15.15
N LEU A 337 -24.63 -38.84 15.95
CA LEU A 337 -23.66 -39.94 15.96
C LEU A 337 -24.26 -41.23 16.54
N LYS A 338 -24.09 -42.37 15.85
CA LYS A 338 -24.54 -43.69 16.35
C LYS A 338 -23.80 -44.09 17.62
N ALA A 339 -24.37 -45.05 18.37
CA ALA A 339 -23.80 -45.56 19.62
C ALA A 339 -22.31 -45.98 19.53
N THR A 340 -21.88 -46.59 18.41
CA THR A 340 -20.49 -47.01 18.17
C THR A 340 -19.61 -45.94 17.52
N GLU A 341 -20.19 -44.84 17.02
CA GLU A 341 -19.47 -43.77 16.33
C GLU A 341 -19.06 -42.68 17.32
N ASP A 342 -17.84 -42.16 17.26
CA ASP A 342 -17.41 -40.92 17.93
C ASP A 342 -16.75 -39.97 16.91
N LEU A 343 -16.54 -38.71 17.29
CA LEU A 343 -15.80 -37.75 16.48
C LEU A 343 -14.32 -38.14 16.39
N TRP A 344 -13.76 -38.08 15.19
CA TRP A 344 -12.35 -38.36 14.93
C TRP A 344 -11.57 -37.05 14.77
N GLN A 345 -10.39 -36.98 15.36
CA GLN A 345 -9.51 -35.82 15.23
C GLN A 345 -8.53 -36.03 14.07
N LYS A 346 -8.60 -35.17 13.05
CA LYS A 346 -7.61 -35.17 11.97
C LYS A 346 -6.43 -34.30 12.36
N GLU A 347 -5.27 -34.92 12.53
CA GLU A 347 -4.01 -34.20 12.72
C GLU A 347 -3.40 -33.80 11.37
N LEU A 348 -2.67 -32.70 11.39
CA LEU A 348 -1.90 -32.14 10.27
C LEU A 348 -0.51 -31.81 10.82
N SER A 349 0.50 -31.74 9.94
CA SER A 349 1.83 -31.23 10.31
C SER A 349 1.78 -29.73 10.62
N ASP A 350 2.56 -29.27 11.60
CA ASP A 350 2.62 -27.88 12.04
C ASP A 350 2.79 -26.88 10.88
N GLU A 351 3.60 -27.22 9.87
CA GLU A 351 3.79 -26.38 8.67
C GLU A 351 2.48 -26.14 7.90
N VAL A 352 1.61 -27.14 7.83
CA VAL A 352 0.31 -27.05 7.14
C VAL A 352 -0.68 -26.25 7.99
N GLU A 353 -0.64 -26.37 9.31
CA GLU A 353 -1.49 -25.55 10.19
C GLU A 353 -1.08 -24.06 10.13
N GLN A 354 0.23 -23.77 10.08
CA GLN A 354 0.76 -22.43 9.84
C GLN A 354 0.42 -21.90 8.44
N LEU A 355 0.44 -22.74 7.40
CA LEU A 355 0.03 -22.30 6.07
C LEU A 355 -1.47 -22.00 6.04
N LEU A 356 -2.32 -22.85 6.63
CA LEU A 356 -3.77 -22.63 6.68
C LEU A 356 -4.16 -21.36 7.45
N SER A 357 -3.48 -21.03 8.55
CA SER A 357 -3.73 -19.77 9.28
C SER A 357 -3.34 -18.52 8.48
N ASN A 358 -2.36 -18.63 7.58
CA ASN A 358 -1.92 -17.57 6.67
C ASN A 358 -2.57 -17.65 5.28
N GLY A 359 -3.73 -18.28 5.14
CA GLY A 359 -4.48 -18.33 3.87
C GLY A 359 -3.85 -19.20 2.79
N GLY A 360 -2.88 -20.04 3.13
CA GLY A 360 -2.26 -21.03 2.26
C GLY A 360 -0.83 -20.71 1.81
N GLY A 361 -0.26 -19.57 2.20
CA GLY A 361 1.11 -19.18 1.84
C GLY A 361 1.89 -18.59 3.01
N LEU A 362 3.18 -18.94 3.11
CA LEU A 362 4.11 -18.42 4.11
C LEU A 362 5.47 -18.19 3.46
N GLY A 363 6.07 -17.01 3.65
CA GLY A 363 7.37 -16.70 3.05
C GLY A 363 8.15 -15.66 3.82
N SER A 364 9.44 -15.52 3.49
CA SER A 364 10.37 -14.62 4.17
C SER A 364 10.55 -13.30 3.42
N GLY A 365 10.21 -12.18 4.07
CA GLY A 365 10.34 -10.82 3.54
C GLY A 365 9.17 -10.39 2.63
N ASP A 366 9.30 -9.21 2.00
CA ASP A 366 8.25 -8.61 1.16
C ASP A 366 8.03 -9.36 -0.16
N ILE A 367 7.29 -10.45 -0.09
CA ILE A 367 6.90 -11.25 -1.24
C ILE A 367 5.51 -10.79 -1.71
N ARG A 368 5.46 -9.99 -2.79
CA ARG A 368 4.21 -9.51 -3.43
C ARG A 368 3.14 -10.59 -3.62
N LYS A 369 3.55 -11.85 -3.86
CA LYS A 369 2.62 -12.97 -4.06
C LYS A 369 1.87 -13.41 -2.80
N LEU A 370 2.18 -12.85 -1.61
CA LEU A 370 1.43 -13.14 -0.39
C LEU A 370 -0.02 -12.62 -0.43
N ALA A 371 -0.27 -11.51 -1.13
CA ALA A 371 -1.61 -10.93 -1.28
C ALA A 371 -2.65 -11.87 -1.93
N TYR A 372 -2.20 -12.87 -2.71
CA TYR A 372 -3.12 -13.86 -3.31
C TYR A 372 -3.76 -14.80 -2.27
N TYR A 373 -3.13 -14.99 -1.10
CA TYR A 373 -3.62 -15.89 -0.05
C TYR A 373 -4.59 -15.21 0.92
N GLU A 374 -4.63 -13.86 0.97
CA GLU A 374 -5.49 -13.10 1.89
C GLU A 374 -6.99 -13.46 1.73
N GLN A 375 -7.43 -13.71 0.50
CA GLN A 375 -8.80 -14.13 0.17
C GLN A 375 -9.18 -15.51 0.74
N SER A 376 -8.18 -16.30 1.12
CA SER A 376 -8.31 -17.69 1.57
C SER A 376 -8.12 -17.86 3.08
N ILE A 377 -7.86 -16.78 3.81
CA ILE A 377 -7.79 -16.78 5.28
C ILE A 377 -9.19 -17.07 5.86
N ASP A 378 -9.32 -18.13 6.66
CA ASP A 378 -10.55 -18.42 7.40
C ASP A 378 -10.47 -17.86 8.84
N PRO A 379 -11.36 -16.90 9.22
CA PRO A 379 -11.39 -16.33 10.57
C PRO A 379 -11.59 -17.37 11.69
N SER A 380 -12.12 -18.55 11.37
CA SER A 380 -12.32 -19.67 12.29
C SER A 380 -10.99 -20.32 12.69
N ILE A 381 -10.05 -20.43 11.75
CA ILE A 381 -8.75 -21.08 11.95
C ILE A 381 -7.82 -20.18 12.78
N LEU A 382 -7.92 -18.85 12.62
CA LEU A 382 -7.15 -17.87 13.41
C LEU A 382 -7.39 -17.95 14.93
N LYS A 383 -8.53 -18.49 15.37
CA LYS A 383 -8.85 -18.70 16.80
C LYS A 383 -8.36 -20.06 17.35
N GLY A 384 -7.72 -20.88 16.52
CA GLY A 384 -7.36 -22.26 16.81
C GLY A 384 -8.30 -23.25 16.14
N ARG A 385 -7.73 -24.25 15.45
CA ARG A 385 -8.49 -25.23 14.66
C ARG A 385 -9.13 -26.30 15.54
N ASP A 386 -10.44 -26.48 15.42
CA ASP A 386 -11.12 -27.68 15.91
C ASP A 386 -10.67 -28.90 15.07
N LYS A 387 -9.89 -29.80 15.68
CA LYS A 387 -9.37 -31.01 15.02
C LYS A 387 -10.46 -31.99 14.57
N THR A 388 -11.68 -31.93 15.13
CA THR A 388 -12.80 -32.82 14.77
C THR A 388 -13.57 -32.35 13.54
N ARG A 389 -13.51 -31.05 13.25
CA ARG A 389 -14.10 -30.44 12.06
C ARG A 389 -13.25 -30.71 10.83
N VAL A 390 -13.93 -30.72 9.70
CA VAL A 390 -13.34 -31.02 8.40
C VAL A 390 -12.40 -29.90 7.98
N VAL A 391 -11.23 -30.29 7.50
CA VAL A 391 -10.23 -29.35 6.99
C VAL A 391 -10.67 -28.90 5.61
N THR A 392 -11.07 -27.65 5.52
CA THR A 392 -11.41 -26.97 4.27
C THR A 392 -10.36 -25.93 3.93
N TYR A 393 -10.20 -25.65 2.64
CA TYR A 393 -9.34 -24.58 2.15
C TYR A 393 -9.98 -23.94 0.92
N ARG A 394 -10.15 -22.61 0.93
CA ARG A 394 -10.66 -21.88 -0.22
C ARG A 394 -9.52 -21.72 -1.21
N CYS A 395 -9.62 -22.35 -2.38
CA CYS A 395 -8.58 -22.24 -3.40
C CYS A 395 -8.73 -20.87 -4.11
N PRO A 396 -7.71 -19.98 -4.13
CA PRO A 396 -7.81 -18.73 -4.88
C PRO A 396 -8.04 -18.96 -6.37
N SER A 397 -8.70 -18.03 -7.05
CA SER A 397 -8.87 -18.04 -8.51
C SER A 397 -7.54 -18.20 -9.25
N ASN A 398 -7.53 -18.93 -10.37
CA ASN A 398 -6.33 -19.24 -11.16
C ASN A 398 -5.20 -19.93 -10.38
N THR A 399 -5.55 -20.71 -9.34
CA THR A 399 -4.59 -21.58 -8.64
C THR A 399 -5.02 -23.04 -8.68
N ALA A 400 -4.09 -23.95 -8.37
CA ALA A 400 -4.35 -25.37 -8.23
C ALA A 400 -3.78 -25.91 -6.92
N VAL A 401 -4.56 -26.71 -6.20
CA VAL A 401 -4.15 -27.40 -4.96
C VAL A 401 -4.04 -28.88 -5.25
N GLN A 402 -2.91 -29.49 -4.89
CA GLN A 402 -2.71 -30.93 -4.96
C GLN A 402 -2.98 -31.59 -3.59
N ILE A 403 -3.77 -32.66 -3.62
CA ILE A 403 -4.18 -33.43 -2.46
C ILE A 403 -3.75 -34.87 -2.66
N TYR A 404 -3.17 -35.50 -1.64
CA TYR A 404 -2.73 -36.89 -1.68
C TYR A 404 -3.48 -37.76 -0.67
N ASP A 405 -4.20 -38.79 -1.15
CA ASP A 405 -4.82 -39.83 -0.32
C ASP A 405 -3.78 -40.92 -0.03
N TYR A 406 -3.24 -40.94 1.18
CA TYR A 406 -2.19 -41.90 1.57
C TYR A 406 -2.69 -43.35 1.63
N LYS A 407 -4.00 -43.55 1.85
CA LYS A 407 -4.60 -44.88 1.96
C LYS A 407 -4.84 -45.51 0.59
N LYS A 408 -5.23 -44.69 -0.39
CA LYS A 408 -5.40 -45.13 -1.80
C LYS A 408 -4.12 -45.00 -2.63
N LYS A 409 -3.13 -44.24 -2.15
CA LYS A 409 -1.92 -43.83 -2.89
C LYS A 409 -2.24 -43.05 -4.18
N THR A 410 -3.31 -42.24 -4.14
CA THR A 410 -3.80 -41.46 -5.29
C THR A 410 -3.70 -39.97 -5.02
N ALA A 411 -3.17 -39.21 -5.98
CA ALA A 411 -3.24 -37.75 -5.97
C ALA A 411 -4.49 -37.27 -6.73
N ARG A 412 -5.09 -36.16 -6.28
CA ARG A 412 -6.06 -35.37 -7.05
C ARG A 412 -5.68 -33.89 -7.00
N VAL A 413 -6.00 -33.17 -8.07
CA VAL A 413 -5.79 -31.71 -8.17
C VAL A 413 -7.16 -31.04 -8.20
N ILE A 414 -7.31 -29.97 -7.41
CA ILE A 414 -8.50 -29.12 -7.40
C ILE A 414 -8.09 -27.74 -7.91
N PHE A 415 -8.82 -27.20 -8.87
CA PHE A 415 -8.59 -25.88 -9.46
C PHE A 415 -9.46 -24.84 -8.75
N GLY A 416 -8.90 -23.67 -8.46
CA GLY A 416 -9.65 -22.55 -7.89
C GLY A 416 -10.64 -21.94 -8.90
N PRO A 417 -11.76 -21.35 -8.44
CA PRO A 417 -12.01 -20.91 -7.07
C PRO A 417 -12.71 -21.93 -6.13
N ASP A 418 -12.69 -23.22 -6.46
CA ASP A 418 -13.42 -24.24 -5.69
C ASP A 418 -12.94 -24.42 -4.24
N LEU A 419 -13.86 -24.86 -3.38
CA LEU A 419 -13.56 -25.22 -1.99
C LEU A 419 -12.91 -26.61 -1.93
N VAL A 420 -11.66 -26.65 -1.48
CA VAL A 420 -10.99 -27.91 -1.14
C VAL A 420 -11.58 -28.45 0.16
N VAL A 421 -11.93 -29.74 0.16
CA VAL A 421 -12.40 -30.49 1.33
C VAL A 421 -11.53 -31.75 1.45
N LEU A 422 -10.76 -31.86 2.55
CA LEU A 422 -9.93 -33.02 2.79
C LEU A 422 -10.74 -34.19 3.36
N GLY A 423 -10.59 -35.37 2.76
CA GLY A 423 -10.97 -36.64 3.35
C GLY A 423 -10.09 -37.02 4.56
N PRO A 424 -10.48 -38.04 5.35
CA PRO A 424 -9.77 -38.41 6.58
C PRO A 424 -8.29 -38.73 6.35
N HIS A 425 -7.99 -39.47 5.27
CA HIS A 425 -6.66 -39.95 4.90
C HIS A 425 -5.99 -39.11 3.80
N GLU A 426 -6.54 -37.93 3.50
CA GLU A 426 -5.99 -36.99 2.53
C GLU A 426 -5.24 -35.87 3.25
N ASN A 427 -4.07 -35.46 2.73
CA ASN A 427 -3.39 -34.23 3.15
C ASN A 427 -3.08 -33.35 1.93
N PHE A 428 -2.85 -32.07 2.16
CA PHE A 428 -2.27 -31.16 1.16
C PHE A 428 -0.84 -31.56 0.82
N ASN A 429 -0.42 -31.39 -0.43
CA ASN A 429 0.99 -31.35 -0.80
C ASN A 429 1.52 -29.93 -0.62
N VAL A 430 2.59 -29.75 0.16
CA VAL A 430 3.20 -28.44 0.38
C VAL A 430 4.25 -28.18 -0.69
N LEU A 431 4.08 -27.09 -1.43
CA LEU A 431 5.03 -26.62 -2.43
C LEU A 431 6.07 -25.71 -1.76
N SER A 432 7.35 -25.95 -2.06
CA SER A 432 8.44 -25.05 -1.70
C SER A 432 8.94 -24.37 -2.97
N LEU A 433 8.79 -23.05 -3.04
CA LEU A 433 8.99 -22.23 -4.23
C LEU A 433 10.08 -21.19 -3.99
N SER A 434 10.79 -20.82 -5.05
CA SER A 434 11.77 -19.73 -5.00
C SER A 434 11.10 -18.35 -4.98
N ALA A 435 11.58 -17.46 -4.12
CA ALA A 435 11.00 -16.12 -3.94
C ALA A 435 12.08 -15.07 -3.65
N GLY A 436 11.67 -13.79 -3.59
CA GLY A 436 12.58 -12.65 -3.45
C GLY A 436 13.23 -12.17 -4.76
N LYS A 437 14.11 -11.18 -4.62
CA LYS A 437 14.99 -10.58 -5.65
C LYS A 437 16.37 -10.31 -4.99
N PRO A 438 17.47 -10.98 -5.39
CA PRO A 438 17.51 -12.14 -6.28
C PRO A 438 16.68 -13.32 -5.73
N LYS A 439 16.31 -14.26 -6.60
CA LYS A 439 15.59 -15.48 -6.20
C LYS A 439 16.40 -16.30 -5.22
N LYS A 440 15.79 -16.61 -4.08
CA LYS A 440 16.27 -17.58 -3.09
C LYS A 440 15.41 -18.83 -3.14
N GLU A 441 16.04 -19.99 -3.15
CA GLU A 441 15.37 -21.28 -3.06
C GLU A 441 14.57 -21.39 -1.74
N ASN A 442 13.44 -22.10 -1.78
CA ASN A 442 12.60 -22.41 -0.62
C ASN A 442 12.09 -21.21 0.21
N ALA A 443 12.17 -19.99 -0.33
CA ALA A 443 11.80 -18.75 0.38
C ALA A 443 10.27 -18.50 0.48
N LEU A 444 9.46 -19.29 -0.24
CA LEU A 444 7.99 -19.29 -0.18
C LEU A 444 7.49 -20.73 -0.08
N LYS A 445 6.78 -21.06 1.01
CA LYS A 445 5.98 -22.28 1.12
C LYS A 445 4.52 -21.97 0.76
N SER A 446 3.85 -22.88 0.05
CA SER A 446 2.46 -22.71 -0.38
C SER A 446 1.67 -24.03 -0.45
N LEU A 447 0.36 -23.97 -0.20
CA LEU A 447 -0.59 -25.06 -0.44
C LEU A 447 -1.14 -25.07 -1.88
N CYS A 448 -1.06 -23.94 -2.61
CA CYS A 448 -1.54 -23.84 -3.99
C CYS A 448 -0.47 -23.31 -4.96
N LEU A 449 -0.52 -23.81 -6.20
CA LEU A 449 0.28 -23.34 -7.31
C LEU A 449 -0.51 -22.26 -8.07
N MET A 450 0.07 -21.08 -8.23
CA MET A 450 -0.47 -20.04 -9.12
C MET A 450 -0.26 -20.43 -10.58
N LEU A 451 -1.35 -20.61 -11.33
CA LEU A 451 -1.31 -21.02 -12.74
C LEU A 451 -1.10 -19.83 -13.69
N GLY A 452 -1.39 -18.61 -13.24
CA GLY A 452 -1.29 -17.38 -14.04
C GLY A 452 -2.56 -17.09 -14.87
N PRO A 453 -2.48 -16.18 -15.87
CA PRO A 453 -1.29 -15.43 -16.26
C PRO A 453 -0.76 -14.55 -15.13
N ASP A 454 0.55 -14.57 -14.94
CA ASP A 454 1.28 -13.83 -13.90
C ASP A 454 2.69 -13.50 -14.44
N PHE A 455 3.54 -12.89 -13.62
CA PHE A 455 4.95 -12.75 -13.94
C PHE A 455 5.85 -13.14 -12.77
N ILE A 456 7.07 -13.57 -13.12
CA ILE A 456 8.13 -13.88 -12.18
C ILE A 456 9.27 -12.91 -12.48
N SER A 457 9.57 -12.01 -11.55
CA SER A 457 10.75 -11.13 -11.68
C SER A 457 11.95 -11.68 -10.91
N ASP A 458 13.15 -11.54 -11.44
CA ASP A 458 14.42 -11.94 -10.83
C ASP A 458 15.53 -10.91 -11.10
N ILE A 459 16.65 -11.02 -10.39
CA ILE A 459 17.88 -10.26 -10.59
C ILE A 459 19.01 -11.27 -10.78
N ILE A 460 19.51 -11.39 -12.01
CA ILE A 460 20.64 -12.26 -12.34
C ILE A 460 21.90 -11.43 -12.57
N GLU A 461 23.07 -11.96 -12.20
CA GLU A 461 24.36 -11.43 -12.60
C GLU A 461 24.94 -12.31 -13.71
N VAL A 462 25.36 -11.68 -14.80
CA VAL A 462 25.95 -12.32 -15.98
C VAL A 462 27.28 -11.67 -16.31
N GLU A 463 28.13 -12.40 -17.04
CA GLU A 463 29.40 -11.92 -17.55
C GLU A 463 29.39 -12.03 -19.08
N THR A 464 29.83 -10.99 -19.78
CA THR A 464 29.94 -10.99 -21.25
C THR A 464 31.28 -11.60 -21.71
N SER A 465 31.45 -11.80 -23.01
CA SER A 465 32.74 -12.17 -23.64
C SER A 465 33.88 -11.22 -23.27
N ASP A 466 33.54 -9.96 -22.97
CA ASP A 466 34.48 -8.87 -22.74
C ASP A 466 34.74 -8.69 -21.22
N HIS A 467 34.40 -9.71 -20.42
CA HIS A 467 34.45 -9.73 -18.96
C HIS A 467 33.63 -8.62 -18.27
N ALA A 468 32.61 -8.07 -18.94
CA ALA A 468 31.73 -7.09 -18.34
C ALA A 468 30.69 -7.79 -17.45
N ARG A 469 30.77 -7.54 -16.14
CA ARG A 469 29.77 -8.03 -15.18
C ARG A 469 28.53 -7.12 -15.17
N LEU A 470 27.42 -7.67 -15.63
CA LEU A 470 26.13 -6.99 -15.72
C LEU A 470 25.12 -7.61 -14.76
N ARG A 471 24.37 -6.76 -14.07
CA ARG A 471 23.20 -7.13 -13.29
C ARG A 471 21.95 -6.84 -14.12
N LEU A 472 21.20 -7.89 -14.43
CA LEU A 472 19.98 -7.83 -15.23
C LEU A 472 18.77 -7.99 -14.31
N GLN A 473 17.88 -7.00 -14.29
CA GLN A 473 16.56 -7.15 -13.69
C GLN A 473 15.61 -7.65 -14.78
N LEU A 474 15.16 -8.90 -14.65
CA LEU A 474 14.32 -9.57 -15.64
C LEU A 474 12.90 -9.79 -15.09
N SER A 475 11.91 -9.76 -15.97
CA SER A 475 10.54 -10.18 -15.67
C SER A 475 10.07 -11.17 -16.72
N PHE A 476 9.83 -12.41 -16.30
CA PHE A 476 9.33 -13.50 -17.13
C PHE A 476 7.80 -13.52 -17.05
N ASN A 477 7.13 -13.15 -18.14
CA ASN A 477 5.66 -13.25 -18.21
C ASN A 477 5.29 -14.71 -18.46
N ASN A 478 4.50 -15.31 -17.57
CA ASN A 478 4.36 -16.76 -17.50
C ASN A 478 2.94 -17.23 -17.17
N HIS A 479 2.59 -18.42 -17.66
CA HIS A 479 1.37 -19.14 -17.31
C HIS A 479 1.59 -20.65 -17.42
N PHE A 480 0.71 -21.44 -16.82
CA PHE A 480 0.69 -22.89 -16.96
C PHE A 480 -0.36 -23.30 -17.99
N GLU A 481 0.05 -24.07 -19.00
CA GLU A 481 -0.84 -24.58 -20.04
C GLU A 481 -1.45 -25.92 -19.58
N VAL A 482 -2.69 -25.89 -19.11
CA VAL A 482 -3.42 -27.09 -18.63
C VAL A 482 -4.36 -27.60 -19.72
N THR A 483 -3.95 -28.63 -20.46
CA THR A 483 -4.79 -29.24 -21.50
C THR A 483 -5.93 -30.07 -20.88
N PHE A 484 -7.13 -29.50 -20.81
CA PHE A 484 -8.34 -30.26 -20.52
C PHE A 484 -8.69 -31.21 -21.70
N LYS A 485 -9.30 -32.36 -21.42
CA LYS A 485 -9.63 -33.41 -22.41
C LYS A 485 -10.79 -33.05 -23.36
N THR A 486 -10.70 -31.91 -24.02
CA THR A 486 -11.60 -31.46 -25.08
C THR A 486 -10.75 -31.01 -26.26
N ASN A 487 -10.75 -31.80 -27.34
CA ASN A 487 -10.11 -31.42 -28.61
C ASN A 487 -10.76 -30.13 -29.13
N PHE A 488 -10.04 -29.02 -29.01
CA PHE A 488 -10.34 -27.79 -29.74
C PHE A 488 -9.05 -27.21 -30.31
N PHE A 489 -9.17 -26.63 -31.51
CA PHE A 489 -8.06 -26.31 -32.40
C PHE A 489 -6.93 -25.50 -31.74
N PHE A 490 -5.74 -26.09 -31.67
CA PHE A 490 -4.52 -25.30 -31.62
C PHE A 490 -4.17 -24.80 -33.02
N LEU A 491 -4.42 -23.51 -33.25
CA LEU A 491 -3.69 -22.77 -34.27
C LEU A 491 -2.19 -22.84 -33.95
N ARG A 492 -1.37 -22.96 -34.99
CA ARG A 492 0.10 -23.01 -34.91
C ARG A 492 0.63 -21.86 -34.04
N ASN A 493 1.24 -22.18 -32.90
CA ASN A 493 1.94 -21.16 -32.11
C ASN A 493 3.18 -20.65 -32.89
N PRO A 494 3.48 -19.34 -32.85
CA PRO A 494 4.71 -18.79 -33.41
C PRO A 494 5.94 -19.29 -32.63
N ALA A 495 7.10 -19.30 -33.29
CA ALA A 495 8.34 -19.90 -32.79
C ALA A 495 9.06 -19.11 -31.66
N THR A 496 8.34 -18.32 -30.87
CA THR A 496 8.89 -17.26 -30.00
C THR A 496 8.55 -17.43 -28.51
N VAL A 497 8.06 -18.60 -28.10
CA VAL A 497 7.60 -18.88 -26.73
C VAL A 497 8.39 -20.05 -26.15
N LEU A 498 8.89 -19.91 -24.92
CA LEU A 498 9.64 -20.95 -24.22
C LEU A 498 8.67 -21.81 -23.38
N LYS A 499 8.56 -23.09 -23.71
CA LYS A 499 7.73 -24.07 -22.98
C LYS A 499 8.61 -25.08 -22.24
N PHE A 500 8.25 -25.40 -21.01
CA PHE A 500 8.85 -26.45 -20.20
C PHE A 500 7.92 -27.67 -20.19
N ASP A 501 8.24 -28.71 -20.95
CA ASP A 501 7.36 -29.88 -21.14
C ASP A 501 7.10 -30.69 -19.86
N VAL A 502 8.00 -30.62 -18.89
CA VAL A 502 7.92 -31.38 -17.62
C VAL A 502 6.73 -30.93 -16.75
N ASN A 503 6.42 -29.64 -16.75
CA ASN A 503 5.38 -29.04 -15.89
C ASN A 503 4.36 -28.19 -16.66
N ASN A 504 4.48 -28.10 -17.98
CA ASN A 504 3.71 -27.22 -18.87
C ASN A 504 3.74 -25.73 -18.47
N LEU A 505 4.83 -25.28 -17.83
CA LEU A 505 5.09 -23.87 -17.64
C LEU A 505 5.46 -23.24 -18.99
N VAL A 506 4.80 -22.15 -19.34
CA VAL A 506 5.01 -21.40 -20.58
C VAL A 506 5.46 -19.99 -20.21
N VAL A 507 6.63 -19.58 -20.71
CA VAL A 507 7.15 -18.21 -20.63
C VAL A 507 6.87 -17.53 -21.97
N SER A 508 5.91 -16.61 -21.98
CA SER A 508 5.40 -15.96 -23.19
C SER A 508 6.26 -14.77 -23.64
N SER A 509 6.87 -14.04 -22.71
CA SER A 509 7.88 -13.01 -23.00
C SER A 509 8.86 -12.86 -21.83
N ILE A 510 9.99 -12.22 -22.12
CA ILE A 510 11.03 -11.88 -21.14
C ILE A 510 11.27 -10.37 -21.28
N ASP A 511 10.87 -9.62 -20.26
CA ASP A 511 10.95 -8.17 -20.24
C ASP A 511 12.17 -7.75 -19.41
N ILE A 512 13.14 -7.09 -20.03
CA ILE A 512 14.34 -6.58 -19.34
C ILE A 512 14.00 -5.23 -18.72
N GLN A 513 13.93 -5.17 -17.38
CA GLN A 513 13.55 -3.97 -16.63
C GLN A 513 14.73 -3.01 -16.41
N SER A 514 15.92 -3.54 -16.12
CA SER A 514 17.17 -2.76 -16.12
C SER A 514 18.38 -3.62 -16.46
N ILE A 515 19.41 -2.96 -17.00
CA ILE A 515 20.74 -3.51 -17.27
C ILE A 515 21.73 -2.57 -16.60
N GLU A 516 22.43 -3.04 -15.57
CA GLU A 516 23.35 -2.21 -14.79
C GLU A 516 24.73 -2.86 -14.72
N PRO A 517 25.83 -2.14 -15.01
CA PRO A 517 27.16 -2.64 -14.71
C PRO A 517 27.34 -2.79 -13.20
N VAL A 518 27.80 -3.97 -12.78
CA VAL A 518 28.12 -4.27 -11.37
C VAL A 518 29.33 -3.44 -10.93
N ASP A 519 30.33 -3.32 -11.80
CA ASP A 519 31.56 -2.59 -11.52
C ASP A 519 31.41 -1.07 -11.66
N VAL A 520 31.68 -0.34 -10.58
CA VAL A 520 31.59 1.13 -10.55
C VAL A 520 32.48 1.79 -11.61
N LYS A 521 33.72 1.30 -11.78
CA LYS A 521 34.66 1.79 -12.81
C LYS A 521 34.13 1.69 -14.23
N MET A 522 33.36 0.64 -14.53
CA MET A 522 32.71 0.47 -15.83
C MET A 522 31.58 1.49 -16.00
N ARG A 523 30.76 1.70 -14.97
CA ARG A 523 29.71 2.73 -14.96
C ARG A 523 30.26 4.12 -15.21
N ASP A 524 31.35 4.49 -14.56
CA ASP A 524 32.04 5.78 -14.74
C ASP A 524 32.61 5.93 -16.15
N SER A 525 33.13 4.84 -16.73
CA SER A 525 33.69 4.82 -18.09
C SER A 525 32.59 4.97 -19.15
N LEU A 526 31.46 4.30 -18.99
CA LEU A 526 30.28 4.46 -19.83
C LEU A 526 29.71 5.89 -19.72
N SER A 527 29.63 6.45 -18.52
CA SER A 527 29.19 7.84 -18.30
C SER A 527 30.06 8.85 -19.06
N LYS A 528 31.39 8.71 -19.00
CA LYS A 528 32.34 9.52 -19.80
C LYS A 528 32.15 9.33 -21.31
N SER A 529 31.86 8.11 -21.77
CA SER A 529 31.59 7.84 -23.18
C SER A 529 30.31 8.54 -23.67
N VAL A 530 29.25 8.55 -22.86
CA VAL A 530 28.01 9.29 -23.15
C VAL A 530 28.26 10.81 -23.17
N GLN A 531 29.03 11.33 -22.21
CA GLN A 531 29.41 12.76 -22.18
C GLN A 531 30.16 13.17 -23.46
N LEU A 532 31.15 12.36 -23.89
CA LEU A 532 31.89 12.60 -25.14
C LEU A 532 30.98 12.51 -26.37
N ALA A 533 30.03 11.57 -26.42
CA ALA A 533 29.08 11.47 -27.53
C ALA A 533 28.18 12.71 -27.63
N ILE A 534 27.71 13.25 -26.49
CA ILE A 534 26.96 14.52 -26.43
C ILE A 534 27.84 15.70 -26.88
N GLU A 535 29.09 15.76 -26.42
CA GLU A 535 30.04 16.82 -26.84
C GLU A 535 30.32 16.79 -28.34
N ILE A 536 30.52 15.61 -28.93
CA ILE A 536 30.70 15.41 -30.37
C ILE A 536 29.44 15.86 -31.14
N SER A 537 28.25 15.50 -30.65
CA SER A 537 26.97 15.92 -31.25
C SER A 537 26.82 17.45 -31.22
N THR A 538 27.09 18.09 -30.08
CA THR A 538 27.05 19.55 -29.93
C THR A 538 28.04 20.24 -30.87
N LYS A 539 29.30 19.77 -30.93
CA LYS A 539 30.32 20.30 -31.85
C LYS A 539 29.95 20.10 -33.32
N SER A 540 29.27 19.01 -33.67
CA SER A 540 28.77 18.76 -35.02
C SER A 540 27.67 19.76 -35.41
N ILE A 541 26.73 20.03 -34.49
CA ILE A 541 25.68 21.03 -34.67
C ILE A 541 26.26 22.44 -34.78
N GLU A 542 27.19 22.80 -33.90
CA GLU A 542 27.90 24.10 -33.91
C GLU A 542 28.69 24.31 -35.21
N ALA A 543 29.43 23.29 -35.66
CA ALA A 543 30.16 23.32 -36.93
C ALA A 543 29.19 23.48 -38.11
N SER A 544 28.08 22.73 -38.14
CA SER A 544 27.07 22.86 -39.19
C SER A 544 26.47 24.26 -39.25
N ALA A 545 26.06 24.82 -38.09
CA ALA A 545 25.54 26.18 -38.00
C ALA A 545 26.58 27.25 -38.42
N SER A 546 27.86 27.07 -38.04
CA SER A 546 28.96 27.94 -38.48
C SER A 546 29.18 27.87 -40.00
N HIS A 547 29.07 26.69 -40.60
CA HIS A 547 29.18 26.50 -42.05
C HIS A 547 27.98 27.08 -42.82
N GLU A 548 26.77 26.98 -42.25
CA GLU A 548 25.56 27.58 -42.81
C GLU A 548 25.63 29.11 -42.76
N ALA A 549 25.95 29.69 -41.60
CA ALA A 549 26.15 31.13 -41.47
C ALA A 549 27.24 31.68 -42.42
N LYS A 550 28.37 30.97 -42.58
CA LYS A 550 29.40 31.32 -43.58
C LYS A 550 28.89 31.22 -45.02
N ARG A 551 28.02 30.25 -45.33
CA ARG A 551 27.42 30.13 -46.67
C ARG A 551 26.47 31.29 -46.94
N GLU A 552 25.61 31.65 -45.98
CA GLU A 552 24.73 32.80 -46.09
C GLU A 552 25.51 34.11 -46.25
N GLU A 553 26.58 34.31 -45.46
CA GLU A 553 27.48 35.46 -45.57
C GLU A 553 28.11 35.57 -46.96
N GLN A 554 28.57 34.45 -47.55
CA GLN A 554 29.13 34.42 -48.90
C GLN A 554 28.08 34.67 -49.98
N ILE A 555 26.86 34.15 -49.82
CA ILE A 555 25.73 34.45 -50.73
C ILE A 555 25.39 35.94 -50.66
N ALA A 556 25.32 36.52 -49.46
CA ALA A 556 25.05 37.95 -49.27
C ALA A 556 26.16 38.83 -49.87
N LYS A 557 27.43 38.47 -49.69
CA LYS A 557 28.58 39.15 -50.33
C LYS A 557 28.50 39.08 -51.86
N GLY A 558 28.27 37.89 -52.44
CA GLY A 558 28.13 37.74 -53.90
C GLY A 558 26.91 38.47 -54.47
N GLN A 559 25.81 38.56 -53.73
CA GLN A 559 24.65 39.38 -54.11
C GLN A 559 24.99 40.88 -54.06
N LEU A 560 25.68 41.34 -53.01
CA LEU A 560 26.10 42.72 -52.84
C LEU A 560 27.08 43.15 -53.95
N GLU A 561 28.12 42.35 -54.24
CA GLU A 561 29.05 42.61 -55.35
C GLU A 561 28.31 42.66 -56.70
N ARG A 562 27.38 41.74 -56.95
CA ARG A 562 26.56 41.76 -58.16
C ARG A 562 25.66 42.99 -58.24
N GLN A 563 25.17 43.49 -57.11
CA GLN A 563 24.39 44.73 -57.03
C GLN A 563 25.27 45.96 -57.28
N ILE A 564 26.47 46.02 -56.69
CA ILE A 564 27.48 47.06 -56.95
C ILE A 564 27.81 47.11 -58.45
N LEU A 565 28.20 45.97 -59.05
CA LEU A 565 28.50 45.88 -60.48
C LEU A 565 27.30 46.26 -61.37
N LYS A 566 26.07 46.01 -60.93
CA LYS A 566 24.86 46.45 -61.66
C LYS A 566 24.70 47.97 -61.58
N THR A 567 24.86 48.57 -60.40
CA THR A 567 24.81 50.01 -60.20
C THR A 567 25.95 50.74 -60.91
N GLU A 568 27.17 50.18 -60.89
CA GLU A 568 28.31 50.67 -61.67
C GLU A 568 28.03 50.59 -63.17
N LYS A 569 27.49 49.47 -63.66
CA LYS A 569 27.08 49.35 -65.07
C LYS A 569 25.99 50.35 -65.48
N GLU A 570 25.05 50.65 -64.60
CA GLU A 570 24.03 51.68 -64.82
C GLU A 570 24.64 53.09 -64.81
N SER A 571 25.57 53.37 -63.88
CA SER A 571 26.36 54.61 -63.84
C SER A 571 27.23 54.78 -65.09
N GLU A 572 27.92 53.73 -65.55
CA GLU A 572 28.76 53.75 -66.75
C GLU A 572 27.94 53.93 -68.04
N LYS A 573 26.70 53.44 -68.10
CA LYS A 573 25.78 53.78 -69.21
C LYS A 573 25.46 55.27 -69.26
N GLU A 574 25.17 55.89 -68.12
CA GLU A 574 24.91 57.34 -68.08
C GLU A 574 26.18 58.16 -68.30
N ARG A 575 27.35 57.68 -67.83
CA ARG A 575 28.66 58.25 -68.18
C ARG A 575 28.94 58.16 -69.67
N ALA A 576 28.63 57.06 -70.34
CA ALA A 576 28.80 56.92 -71.79
C ALA A 576 27.98 57.99 -72.55
N LYS A 577 26.72 58.21 -72.16
CA LYS A 577 25.90 59.32 -72.72
C LYS A 577 26.50 60.69 -72.40
N LEU A 578 27.02 60.90 -71.19
CA LEU A 578 27.70 62.15 -70.82
C LEU A 578 28.95 62.38 -71.69
N TYR A 579 29.74 61.33 -71.95
CA TYR A 579 30.91 61.39 -72.84
C TYR A 579 30.52 61.64 -74.30
N GLU A 580 29.43 61.05 -74.80
CA GLU A 580 28.88 61.33 -76.12
C GLU A 580 28.44 62.79 -76.24
N LEU A 581 27.65 63.29 -75.28
CA LEU A 581 27.24 64.70 -75.22
C LEU A 581 28.44 65.64 -75.08
N ARG A 582 29.49 65.25 -74.34
CA ARG A 582 30.73 66.03 -74.20
C ARG A 582 31.58 66.02 -75.47
N ALA A 583 31.62 64.90 -76.19
CA ALA A 583 32.29 64.81 -77.49
C ALA A 583 31.54 65.64 -78.54
N LEU A 584 30.21 65.62 -78.55
CA LEU A 584 29.38 66.50 -79.38
C LEU A 584 29.59 67.97 -79.02
N ALA A 585 29.60 68.33 -77.74
CA ALA A 585 29.88 69.69 -77.29
C ALA A 585 31.28 70.15 -77.69
N SER A 586 32.30 69.31 -77.53
CA SER A 586 33.68 69.60 -77.96
C SER A 586 33.82 69.70 -79.49
N ALA A 587 33.06 68.92 -80.26
CA ALA A 587 33.00 69.05 -81.71
C ALA A 587 32.31 70.35 -82.15
N VAL A 588 31.24 70.77 -81.45
CA VAL A 588 30.56 72.06 -81.66
C VAL A 588 31.47 73.23 -81.27
N GLU A 589 32.22 73.11 -80.17
CA GLU A 589 33.22 74.09 -79.73
C GLU A 589 34.36 74.21 -80.74
N SER A 590 34.96 73.09 -81.16
CA SER A 590 36.05 73.08 -82.14
C SER A 590 35.62 73.59 -83.52
N THR A 591 34.45 73.17 -84.02
CA THR A 591 33.92 73.70 -85.29
C THR A 591 33.46 75.15 -85.16
N GLY A 592 32.96 75.56 -83.99
CA GLY A 592 32.63 76.94 -83.68
C GLY A 592 33.86 77.85 -83.67
N GLN A 593 34.94 77.43 -83.00
CA GLN A 593 36.22 78.13 -82.96
C GLN A 593 36.85 78.20 -84.35
N ALA A 594 36.99 77.07 -85.06
CA ALA A 594 37.56 77.05 -86.40
C ALA A 594 36.76 77.89 -87.39
N LYS A 595 35.42 77.90 -87.28
CA LYS A 595 34.55 78.77 -88.07
C LYS A 595 34.71 80.24 -87.71
N ALA A 596 34.78 80.59 -86.43
CA ALA A 596 34.97 81.96 -85.97
C ALA A 596 36.34 82.51 -86.40
N GLU A 597 37.41 81.72 -86.26
CA GLU A 597 38.76 82.06 -86.73
C GLU A 597 38.80 82.21 -88.26
N ALA A 598 38.19 81.28 -89.01
CA ALA A 598 38.11 81.37 -90.47
C ALA A 598 37.29 82.60 -90.94
N GLN A 599 36.19 82.93 -90.26
CA GLN A 599 35.39 84.12 -90.54
C GLN A 599 36.17 85.40 -90.22
N ALA A 600 36.80 85.49 -89.05
CA ALA A 600 37.62 86.64 -88.66
C ALA A 600 38.83 86.83 -89.60
N GLN A 601 39.47 85.74 -90.04
CA GLN A 601 40.57 85.79 -91.01
C GLN A 601 40.09 86.21 -92.40
N ALA A 602 38.93 85.75 -92.85
CA ALA A 602 38.31 86.17 -94.11
C ALA A 602 37.90 87.65 -94.07
N GLU A 603 37.33 88.12 -92.96
CA GLU A 603 36.96 89.52 -92.75
C GLU A 603 38.19 90.44 -92.64
N LYS A 604 39.25 89.99 -91.95
CA LYS A 604 40.57 90.65 -91.97
C LYS A 604 41.11 90.78 -93.40
N LEU A 605 41.09 89.69 -94.18
CA LEU A 605 41.56 89.70 -95.57
C LEU A 605 40.69 90.60 -96.47
N LEU A 606 39.38 90.67 -96.24
CA LEU A 606 38.51 91.63 -96.92
C LEU A 606 38.91 93.08 -96.60
N ILE A 607 39.06 93.43 -95.32
CA ILE A 607 39.50 94.76 -94.89
C ILE A 607 40.88 95.10 -95.45
N GLU A 608 41.83 94.16 -95.41
CA GLU A 608 43.17 94.32 -95.97
C GLU A 608 43.11 94.52 -97.49
N SER A 609 42.29 93.74 -98.22
CA SER A 609 42.12 93.91 -99.67
C SER A 609 41.49 95.26 -100.04
N HIS A 610 40.47 95.71 -99.29
CA HIS A 610 39.88 97.05 -99.47
C HIS A 610 40.90 98.16 -99.15
N SER A 611 41.70 98.00 -98.09
CA SER A 611 42.77 98.93 -97.75
C SER A 611 43.85 98.98 -98.84
N GLN A 612 44.25 97.85 -99.41
CA GLN A 612 45.23 97.79 -100.51
C GLN A 612 44.67 98.42 -101.80
N ILE A 613 43.39 98.22 -102.12
CA ILE A 613 42.72 98.91 -103.23
C ILE A 613 42.75 100.43 -103.02
N GLU A 614 42.44 100.90 -101.81
CA GLU A 614 42.42 102.33 -101.49
C GLU A 614 43.84 102.94 -101.47
N ILE A 615 44.85 102.20 -100.96
CA ILE A 615 46.26 102.58 -101.06
C ILE A 615 46.71 102.64 -102.52
N ALA A 616 46.28 101.70 -103.37
CA ALA A 616 46.58 101.72 -104.79
C ALA A 616 45.91 102.92 -105.50
N ARG A 617 44.66 103.24 -105.14
CA ARG A 617 43.93 104.43 -105.62
C ARG A 617 44.67 105.72 -105.25
N LEU A 618 45.02 105.89 -103.98
CA LEU A 618 45.76 107.06 -103.48
C LEU A 618 47.17 107.15 -104.07
N LYS A 619 47.85 106.03 -104.33
CA LYS A 619 49.15 106.00 -105.03
C LYS A 619 49.02 106.40 -106.50
N ALA A 620 47.96 105.99 -107.19
CA ALA A 620 47.70 106.40 -108.56
C ALA A 620 47.42 107.90 -108.63
N GLU A 621 46.57 108.42 -107.74
CA GLU A 621 46.26 109.85 -107.61
C GLU A 621 47.51 110.69 -107.27
N ALA A 622 48.37 110.21 -106.36
CA ALA A 622 49.65 110.86 -106.06
C ALA A 622 50.64 110.85 -107.24
N ALA A 623 50.72 109.74 -107.99
CA ALA A 623 51.56 109.63 -109.18
C ALA A 623 51.05 110.49 -110.34
N GLU A 624 49.73 110.63 -110.49
CA GLU A 624 49.11 111.55 -111.45
C GLU A 624 49.50 113.01 -111.15
N ILE A 625 49.40 113.43 -109.88
CA ILE A 625 49.84 114.76 -109.42
C ILE A 625 51.35 114.97 -109.65
N GLU A 626 52.19 113.97 -109.35
CA GLU A 626 53.64 114.06 -109.58
C GLU A 626 53.98 114.17 -111.07
N HIS A 627 53.33 113.37 -111.92
CA HIS A 627 53.50 113.42 -113.37
C HIS A 627 53.02 114.74 -113.98
N ASP A 628 51.89 115.29 -113.53
CA ASP A 628 51.40 116.61 -113.96
C ASP A 628 52.34 117.74 -113.52
N ALA A 629 52.87 117.68 -112.30
CA ALA A 629 53.87 118.63 -111.84
C ALA A 629 55.15 118.56 -112.69
N LEU A 630 55.65 117.36 -112.98
CA LEU A 630 56.80 117.14 -113.87
C LEU A 630 56.54 117.62 -115.31
N LEU A 631 55.35 117.35 -115.86
CA LEU A 631 54.93 117.79 -117.19
C LEU A 631 54.86 119.32 -117.26
N SER A 632 54.30 119.98 -116.23
CA SER A 632 54.24 121.44 -116.14
C SER A 632 55.65 122.06 -116.12
N SER A 633 56.59 121.45 -115.37
CA SER A 633 57.99 121.88 -115.30
C SER A 633 58.72 121.68 -116.62
N GLN A 634 58.57 120.52 -117.28
CA GLN A 634 59.12 120.28 -118.61
C GLN A 634 58.57 121.25 -119.66
N ASN A 635 57.27 121.53 -119.64
CA ASN A 635 56.64 122.51 -120.55
C ASN A 635 57.19 123.92 -120.31
N LEU A 636 57.44 124.31 -119.06
CA LEU A 636 58.06 125.59 -118.74
C LEU A 636 59.50 125.68 -119.27
N ILE A 637 60.34 124.67 -119.00
CA ILE A 637 61.72 124.60 -119.51
C ILE A 637 61.72 124.66 -121.05
N ARG A 638 60.89 123.86 -121.70
CA ARG A 638 60.80 123.78 -123.16
C ARG A 638 60.26 125.06 -123.79
N SER A 639 59.38 125.80 -123.10
CA SER A 639 58.95 127.13 -123.56
C SER A 639 60.08 128.17 -123.48
N GLN A 640 60.91 128.13 -122.43
CA GLN A 640 62.11 128.98 -122.33
C GLN A 640 63.16 128.63 -123.39
N GLU A 641 63.40 127.35 -123.69
CA GLU A 641 64.27 126.94 -124.80
C GLU A 641 63.78 127.46 -126.16
N ILE A 642 62.47 127.38 -126.41
CA ILE A 642 61.85 127.87 -127.65
C ILE A 642 62.03 129.39 -127.76
N ASP A 643 61.82 130.14 -126.68
CA ASP A 643 61.98 131.59 -126.69
C ASP A 643 63.45 132.03 -126.78
N PHE A 644 64.39 131.29 -126.21
CA PHE A 644 65.83 131.48 -126.44
C PHE A 644 66.17 131.27 -127.93
N LYS A 645 65.73 130.16 -128.53
CA LYS A 645 65.92 129.89 -129.96
C LYS A 645 65.25 130.92 -130.86
N LYS A 646 64.05 131.42 -130.54
CA LYS A 646 63.40 132.53 -131.27
C LYS A 646 64.24 133.81 -131.23
N LYS A 647 64.79 134.18 -130.06
CA LYS A 647 65.68 135.35 -129.91
C LYS A 647 66.99 135.19 -130.68
N GLN A 648 67.59 133.99 -130.65
CA GLN A 648 68.79 133.67 -131.42
C GLN A 648 68.52 133.77 -132.94
N ASN A 649 67.40 133.21 -133.41
CA ASN A 649 67.00 133.26 -134.81
C ASN A 649 66.65 134.69 -135.26
N SER A 650 65.96 135.50 -134.45
CA SER A 650 65.65 136.88 -134.82
C SER A 650 66.89 137.77 -134.91
N LEU A 651 67.89 137.55 -134.04
CA LEU A 651 69.20 138.18 -134.13
C LEU A 651 69.95 137.77 -135.40
N TYR A 652 69.90 136.49 -135.77
CA TYR A 652 70.51 136.00 -137.01
C TYR A 652 69.83 136.61 -138.25
N VAL A 653 68.50 136.65 -138.30
CA VAL A 653 67.73 137.27 -139.39
C VAL A 653 67.99 138.78 -139.47
N SER A 654 68.19 139.49 -138.36
CA SER A 654 68.50 140.93 -138.40
C SER A 654 69.92 141.19 -138.94
N LYS A 655 70.90 140.37 -138.57
CA LYS A 655 72.26 140.38 -139.15
C LYS A 655 72.22 140.17 -140.67
N GLU A 656 71.58 139.11 -141.14
CA GLU A 656 71.54 138.80 -142.57
C GLU A 656 70.76 139.85 -143.38
N LYS A 657 69.67 140.41 -142.83
CA LYS A 657 68.97 141.55 -143.46
C LYS A 657 69.86 142.79 -143.61
N ALA A 658 70.72 143.08 -142.63
CA ALA A 658 71.65 144.20 -142.72
C ALA A 658 72.75 143.96 -143.78
N TYR A 659 73.27 142.73 -143.87
CA TYR A 659 74.20 142.33 -144.93
C TYR A 659 73.56 142.45 -146.33
N ALA A 660 72.37 141.88 -146.52
CA ALA A 660 71.65 141.95 -147.79
C ALA A 660 71.33 143.39 -148.22
N ALA A 661 70.99 144.28 -147.28
CA ALA A 661 70.74 145.69 -147.58
C ALA A 661 71.99 146.43 -148.08
N LEU A 662 73.18 146.13 -147.52
CA LEU A 662 74.46 146.65 -148.00
C LEU A 662 74.78 146.14 -149.42
N GLU A 663 74.51 144.85 -149.68
CA GLU A 663 74.81 144.22 -150.96
C GLU A 663 73.88 144.68 -152.09
N VAL A 664 72.57 144.82 -151.82
CA VAL A 664 71.61 145.44 -152.77
C VAL A 664 72.02 146.87 -153.11
N ARG A 665 72.46 147.65 -152.11
CA ARG A 665 72.94 149.02 -152.35
C ARG A 665 74.18 149.04 -153.24
N LYS A 666 75.18 148.20 -152.95
CA LYS A 666 76.38 148.01 -153.79
C LYS A 666 76.03 147.61 -155.23
N PHE A 667 75.08 146.69 -155.41
CA PHE A 667 74.63 146.25 -156.73
C PHE A 667 73.90 147.36 -157.49
N THR A 668 73.07 148.16 -156.81
CA THR A 668 72.37 149.31 -157.40
C THR A 668 73.36 150.38 -157.88
N GLU A 669 74.38 150.68 -157.08
CA GLU A 669 75.48 151.59 -157.47
C GLU A 669 76.24 151.04 -158.71
N MET A 670 76.52 149.73 -158.78
CA MET A 670 77.15 149.10 -159.97
C MET A 670 76.28 149.16 -161.25
N VAL A 671 74.99 148.81 -161.16
CA VAL A 671 74.09 148.77 -162.34
C VAL A 671 73.85 150.17 -162.91
N SER A 672 73.76 151.19 -162.05
CA SER A 672 73.56 152.58 -162.48
C SER A 672 74.73 153.15 -163.30
N ALA A 673 75.94 152.59 -163.18
CA ALA A 673 77.12 153.03 -163.93
C ALA A 673 77.24 152.44 -165.35
N LEU A 674 76.55 151.33 -165.65
CA LEU A 674 76.73 150.55 -166.90
C LEU A 674 75.71 150.86 -168.01
N GLY A 675 74.51 151.34 -167.64
CA GLY A 675 73.44 151.69 -168.58
C GLY A 675 72.71 150.49 -169.23
N ALA A 676 71.38 150.55 -169.29
CA ALA A 676 70.56 149.41 -169.71
C ALA A 676 70.73 149.00 -171.19
N GLN A 677 71.08 149.93 -172.09
CA GLN A 677 71.24 149.63 -173.52
C GLN A 677 72.47 148.76 -173.81
N THR A 678 73.53 148.86 -173.00
CA THR A 678 74.80 148.13 -173.18
C THR A 678 74.65 146.64 -172.86
N LEU A 679 73.79 146.28 -171.90
CA LEU A 679 73.57 144.90 -171.45
C LEU A 679 72.88 144.03 -172.50
N ALA A 680 71.94 144.58 -173.27
CA ALA A 680 71.24 143.83 -174.32
C ALA A 680 72.16 143.49 -175.51
N ALA A 681 73.15 144.33 -175.81
CA ALA A 681 74.09 144.09 -176.90
C ALA A 681 75.00 142.87 -176.66
N MET A 682 75.29 142.52 -175.41
CA MET A 682 76.15 141.38 -175.05
C MET A 682 75.43 140.01 -175.10
N ALA A 683 74.09 139.97 -175.22
CA ALA A 683 73.33 138.74 -175.08
C ALA A 683 73.09 137.93 -176.38
N ASN A 684 73.27 138.52 -177.56
CA ASN A 684 72.68 138.01 -178.82
C ASN A 684 73.64 137.33 -179.83
N ALA A 685 74.83 136.86 -179.43
CA ALA A 685 75.89 136.48 -180.38
C ALA A 685 76.17 134.97 -180.59
N GLY A 686 75.80 134.08 -179.67
CA GLY A 686 76.38 132.71 -179.60
C GLY A 686 75.73 131.61 -180.47
N PRO A 687 74.43 131.26 -180.28
CA PRO A 687 73.90 129.97 -180.74
C PRO A 687 73.78 129.78 -182.26
N ASN A 688 73.77 130.86 -183.04
CA ASN A 688 73.48 130.83 -184.48
C ASN A 688 74.51 130.08 -185.35
N ASN A 689 75.74 129.88 -184.88
CA ASN A 689 76.83 129.42 -185.73
C ASN A 689 77.19 127.93 -185.63
N GLN A 690 76.88 127.24 -184.52
CA GLN A 690 77.64 126.02 -184.18
C GLN A 690 76.99 124.67 -184.55
N LEU A 691 75.67 124.59 -184.80
CA LEU A 691 75.03 123.29 -185.12
C LEU A 691 74.60 123.12 -186.59
N ASN A 692 74.55 124.19 -187.38
CA ASN A 692 74.38 124.12 -188.84
C ASN A 692 75.53 123.39 -189.57
N LEU A 693 76.67 123.19 -188.91
CA LEU A 693 77.91 122.73 -189.54
C LEU A 693 78.24 121.24 -189.30
N LEU A 694 77.75 120.63 -188.23
CA LEU A 694 78.20 119.29 -187.80
C LEU A 694 77.25 118.15 -188.19
N GLN A 695 76.26 118.40 -189.07
CA GLN A 695 75.41 117.35 -189.65
C GLN A 695 75.28 117.40 -191.18
N SER A 696 76.18 118.10 -191.88
CA SER A 696 76.26 118.09 -193.36
C SER A 696 77.19 116.99 -193.93
N LEU A 697 77.91 116.25 -193.08
CA LEU A 697 78.91 115.23 -193.46
C LEU A 697 78.89 113.96 -192.55
N GLY A 698 77.84 113.81 -191.74
CA GLY A 698 77.91 113.28 -190.36
C GLY A 698 78.19 111.78 -190.12
N LEU A 699 79.30 111.23 -190.62
CA LEU A 699 79.88 109.99 -190.08
C LEU A 699 80.84 110.28 -188.91
N GLU A 700 81.10 109.24 -188.14
CA GLU A 700 81.99 109.16 -186.99
C GLU A 700 83.41 109.69 -187.27
N SER A 701 84.06 110.30 -186.27
CA SER A 701 85.12 109.58 -185.55
C SER A 701 85.87 110.44 -184.52
N VAL A 702 86.28 109.76 -183.44
CA VAL A 702 87.59 109.86 -182.77
C VAL A 702 88.01 111.21 -182.17
N LEU A 703 87.80 111.28 -180.85
CA LEU A 703 88.86 111.33 -179.84
C LEU A 703 90.06 112.26 -180.11
N LEU A 704 90.18 113.31 -179.30
CA LEU A 704 91.45 114.00 -179.03
C LEU A 704 91.70 114.08 -177.53
N THR A 705 92.96 113.97 -177.17
CA THR A 705 93.48 113.82 -175.80
C THR A 705 94.35 115.00 -175.39
N ASP A 706 94.81 114.95 -174.14
CA ASP A 706 95.97 115.63 -173.55
C ASP A 706 95.66 116.75 -172.54
N GLY A 707 96.59 116.98 -171.59
CA GLY A 707 96.38 117.78 -170.40
C GLY A 707 96.07 116.97 -169.13
N ASN A 708 96.69 115.79 -168.97
CA ASN A 708 96.68 114.99 -167.72
C ASN A 708 95.34 114.33 -167.33
N SER A 709 94.61 113.83 -168.32
CA SER A 709 94.19 112.42 -168.51
C SER A 709 93.90 111.49 -167.30
N PRO A 710 92.95 110.51 -167.35
CA PRO A 710 92.11 110.08 -168.50
C PRO A 710 90.61 109.78 -168.23
N ILE A 711 89.75 110.20 -169.18
CA ILE A 711 88.75 109.42 -169.95
C ILE A 711 87.85 108.40 -169.18
N ASN A 712 86.51 108.45 -169.15
CA ASN A 712 85.53 108.99 -170.11
C ASN A 712 85.65 110.51 -170.36
N LEU A 713 85.81 110.87 -171.64
CA LEU A 713 86.11 112.25 -172.09
C LEU A 713 84.93 113.22 -172.05
N PHE A 714 83.88 112.91 -171.29
CA PHE A 714 82.71 113.80 -171.16
C PHE A 714 82.74 114.73 -169.94
N THR A 715 83.29 114.31 -168.78
CA THR A 715 83.54 115.12 -167.56
C THR A 715 84.45 114.32 -166.59
N THR A 716 85.44 114.83 -165.84
CA THR A 716 86.04 116.18 -165.68
C THR A 716 85.12 117.24 -165.06
N ALA A 717 85.35 117.83 -163.87
CA ALA A 717 86.46 117.74 -162.90
C ALA A 717 85.93 117.71 -161.44
N VAL A 718 86.76 118.02 -160.42
CA VAL A 718 86.50 117.91 -158.96
C VAL A 718 86.65 116.49 -158.39
N GLY A 719 87.67 115.76 -158.88
CA GLY A 719 88.32 114.75 -158.05
C GLY A 719 89.23 115.41 -157.00
N LEU A 720 89.45 114.70 -155.88
CA LEU A 720 90.54 114.88 -154.91
C LEU A 720 90.55 116.14 -154.02
N ILE A 721 90.08 115.96 -152.78
CA ILE A 721 90.61 116.39 -151.45
C ILE A 721 89.49 115.99 -150.46
N GLY A 722 89.70 115.38 -149.28
CA GLY A 722 90.90 115.24 -148.46
C GLY A 722 90.59 115.77 -147.05
N GLN A 723 91.03 115.06 -146.00
CA GLN A 723 90.69 115.24 -144.56
C GLN A 723 89.27 114.77 -144.19
N GLN A 724 89.07 113.77 -143.32
CA GLN A 724 89.52 113.57 -141.92
C GLN A 724 89.00 114.63 -140.93
N SER A 725 87.97 114.24 -140.16
CA SER A 725 88.04 114.04 -138.70
C SER A 725 86.70 113.40 -138.27
N GLU A 726 86.65 112.22 -137.66
CA GLU A 726 87.06 111.95 -136.28
C GLU A 726 86.65 113.05 -135.29
N GLN A 727 85.49 112.91 -134.65
CA GLN A 727 85.42 112.61 -133.21
C GLN A 727 83.97 112.70 -132.69
N ASN A 728 83.61 111.71 -131.87
CA ASN A 728 82.82 111.79 -130.64
C ASN A 728 81.64 112.77 -130.56
N CYS A 729 80.45 112.20 -130.32
CA CYS A 729 79.81 112.34 -129.01
C CYS A 729 79.30 110.96 -128.57
#